data_AF-A0A7Y4YJH5-F1
#
_entry.id   AF-A0A7Y4YJH5-F1
#
_cell.length_a   1.000
_cell.length_b   1.000
_cell.length_c   1.000
_cell.angle_alpha   90.00
_cell.angle_beta   90.00
_cell.angle_gamma   90.00
#
_symmetry.space_group_name_H-M   'P 1'
#
loop_
_entity.id
_entity.type
_entity.pdbx_description
1 polymer ?
#
loop_
_entity_poly.entity_id
_entity_poly.type
_entity_poly.pdbx_seq_one_letter_code
_entity_poly.pdbx_strand_id
1 'polypeptide(L)'
;IRELSDRGILSRDDSIALTEARDFLWRVRALLHVHAGTAQEILSFDEQIWLARHFGFQDQPHLLAVEQFMQQYYRHTTGLHESCMRFVERCRSVPFWRRIARFLPAPRVDEYFVVRGGVLTVADEYRAKVLESPALLLRLFDVARSQRLTIVPPLLEDIHRHVDTVSAEAYRTPEVNRTFLAILSGPGTAKTLEAMHRASVLEKLVPAMKRVRGLMQFNQYHKYTVDEHSLLAVTRAEDLAQDQGVMGDVYRSIKRKDLLHLAVLFHDLGKGQEEDHSEAGKRLVEEAAVRLGFDEQDKRTLAFLVQKHLLMAHTAFRRDPNDVKVVLPFAREVGTPEVLKKLLVLTAADIAAVGPGVLTKWKESLLIELYQRTMSEVSGERNGVEAPERIRQIAEEVSRHPSMAEQADGTLVWVEQQLKQFPERYAYGMPSARIAAHLAAVRRLHVGDVLVETEFNGELGTCEYTVVAHNDVTPGIFSKIAGVMAGSGVQILDAQILTRADGIVVDTFQVMDPDYQGAPPAERLRTVGDRIASVLKGWEHVDDVLRRGARLKLTRSLPKAPDATEVRVDNETSDAYTIIDVFADDRQGLLYVITNTIFQLGLSIHAARISTRLDQVADVFYVADQQGKKLEDHGQLERLRTGVETAIENFLEAKAA
;
A
#
# COMPACT_ATOMS: atom_id res chain seq x y z
N ILE A 1 -33.34 -27.05 0.07
CA ILE A 1 -32.11 -27.76 -0.38
C ILE A 1 -32.45 -29.16 -0.85
N ARG A 2 -32.89 -30.08 0.05
CA ARG A 2 -33.24 -31.47 -0.34
C ARG A 2 -34.21 -31.56 -1.52
N GLU A 3 -35.35 -30.86 -1.47
CA GLU A 3 -36.33 -30.85 -2.57
C GLU A 3 -35.73 -30.42 -3.93
N LEU A 4 -34.79 -29.47 -3.94
CA LEU A 4 -34.13 -29.02 -5.18
C LEU A 4 -33.11 -30.04 -5.70
N SER A 5 -32.47 -30.78 -4.78
CA SER A 5 -31.56 -31.88 -5.12
C SER A 5 -32.32 -33.10 -5.62
N ASP A 6 -33.42 -33.47 -4.95
CA ASP A 6 -34.30 -34.59 -5.34
C ASP A 6 -34.91 -34.36 -6.73
N ARG A 7 -35.19 -33.10 -7.10
CA ARG A 7 -35.65 -32.71 -8.44
C ARG A 7 -34.54 -32.59 -9.48
N GLY A 8 -33.28 -32.88 -9.13
CA GLY A 8 -32.12 -32.79 -10.02
C GLY A 8 -31.74 -31.37 -10.44
N ILE A 9 -32.31 -30.34 -9.82
CA ILE A 9 -32.02 -28.92 -10.11
C ILE A 9 -30.67 -28.53 -9.47
N LEU A 10 -30.42 -29.07 -8.28
CA LEU A 10 -29.19 -28.91 -7.51
C LEU A 10 -28.36 -30.19 -7.58
N SER A 11 -27.05 -30.09 -7.83
CA SER A 11 -26.19 -31.28 -7.82
C SER A 11 -26.07 -31.85 -6.40
N ARG A 12 -25.69 -33.12 -6.27
CA ARG A 12 -25.48 -33.74 -4.95
C ARG A 12 -24.37 -33.03 -4.17
N ASP A 13 -23.28 -32.68 -4.85
CA ASP A 13 -22.14 -31.98 -4.26
C ASP A 13 -22.53 -30.58 -3.78
N ASP A 14 -23.28 -29.83 -4.61
CA ASP A 14 -23.83 -28.52 -4.20
C ASP A 14 -24.78 -28.67 -3.00
N SER A 15 -25.60 -29.73 -2.96
CA SER A 15 -26.50 -29.99 -1.84
C SER A 15 -25.74 -30.25 -0.54
N ILE A 16 -24.63 -30.98 -0.59
CA ILE A 16 -23.77 -31.23 0.57
C ILE A 16 -23.12 -29.91 1.02
N ALA A 17 -22.44 -29.22 0.11
CA ALA A 17 -21.75 -27.97 0.40
C ALA A 17 -22.70 -26.89 0.97
N LEU A 18 -23.90 -26.74 0.41
CA LEU A 18 -24.92 -25.81 0.92
C LEU A 18 -25.45 -26.20 2.30
N THR A 19 -25.57 -27.50 2.57
CA THR A 19 -26.03 -27.98 3.89
C THR A 19 -24.97 -27.72 4.95
N GLU A 20 -23.72 -28.06 4.67
CA GLU A 20 -22.59 -27.81 5.56
C GLU A 20 -22.39 -26.31 5.83
N ALA A 21 -22.41 -25.48 4.79
CA ALA A 21 -22.30 -24.03 4.93
C ALA A 21 -23.46 -23.44 5.75
N ARG A 22 -24.69 -23.89 5.53
CA ARG A 22 -25.85 -23.47 6.33
C ARG A 22 -25.68 -23.85 7.79
N ASP A 23 -25.33 -25.11 8.08
CA ASP A 23 -25.23 -25.61 9.45
C ASP A 23 -24.10 -24.89 10.22
N PHE A 24 -22.98 -24.62 9.54
CA PHE A 24 -21.90 -23.79 10.08
C PHE A 24 -22.36 -22.36 10.38
N LEU A 25 -22.95 -21.66 9.40
CA LEU A 25 -23.39 -20.27 9.57
C LEU A 25 -24.50 -20.12 10.63
N TRP A 26 -25.39 -21.11 10.74
CA TRP A 26 -26.39 -21.16 11.79
C TRP A 26 -25.77 -21.34 13.18
N ARG A 27 -24.74 -22.17 13.30
CA ARG A 27 -24.00 -22.32 14.56
C ARG A 27 -23.29 -21.02 14.95
N VAL A 28 -22.66 -20.33 13.99
CA VAL A 28 -22.05 -19.01 14.21
C VAL A 28 -23.10 -18.02 14.72
N ARG A 29 -24.21 -17.88 13.99
CA ARG A 29 -25.30 -16.96 14.34
C ARG A 29 -25.93 -17.27 15.70
N ALA A 30 -26.17 -18.55 16.01
CA ALA A 30 -26.73 -18.95 17.29
C ALA A 30 -25.78 -18.58 18.45
N LEU A 31 -24.47 -18.80 18.28
CA LEU A 31 -23.47 -18.45 19.29
C LEU A 31 -23.34 -16.93 19.47
N LEU A 32 -23.43 -16.13 18.39
CA LEU A 32 -23.49 -14.66 18.48
C LEU A 32 -24.67 -14.20 19.34
N HIS A 33 -25.86 -14.76 19.10
CA HIS A 33 -27.05 -14.40 19.87
C HIS A 33 -26.94 -14.78 21.35
N VAL A 34 -26.36 -15.96 21.62
CA VAL A 34 -26.13 -16.44 22.98
C VAL A 34 -25.12 -15.56 23.70
N HIS A 35 -24.03 -15.14 23.04
CA HIS A 35 -23.03 -14.27 23.65
C HIS A 35 -23.58 -12.87 23.94
N ALA A 36 -24.24 -12.27 22.95
CA ALA A 36 -24.80 -10.93 23.05
C ALA A 36 -26.06 -10.85 23.94
N GLY A 37 -26.69 -11.98 24.26
CA GLY A 37 -27.97 -12.05 24.99
C GLY A 37 -29.15 -11.43 24.23
N THR A 38 -28.95 -11.06 22.97
CA THR A 38 -29.92 -10.37 22.10
C THR A 38 -29.75 -10.86 20.65
N ALA A 39 -30.65 -10.46 19.76
CA ALA A 39 -30.46 -10.70 18.33
C ALA A 39 -29.28 -9.85 17.82
N GLN A 40 -28.14 -10.50 17.60
CA GLN A 40 -26.90 -9.91 17.11
C GLN A 40 -26.49 -10.59 15.81
N GLU A 41 -26.50 -9.84 14.72
CA GLU A 41 -26.21 -10.34 13.37
C GLU A 41 -24.88 -9.78 12.82
N ILE A 42 -24.14 -9.03 13.64
CA ILE A 42 -22.88 -8.40 13.27
C ILE A 42 -21.72 -9.23 13.83
N LEU A 43 -20.88 -9.76 12.93
CA LEU A 43 -19.65 -10.48 13.28
C LEU A 43 -18.49 -9.49 13.46
N SER A 44 -18.48 -8.77 14.59
CA SER A 44 -17.40 -7.84 14.94
C SER A 44 -16.08 -8.57 15.25
N PHE A 45 -14.96 -7.85 15.32
CA PHE A 45 -13.65 -8.45 15.65
C PHE A 45 -13.65 -9.17 17.01
N ASP A 46 -14.26 -8.57 18.04
CA ASP A 46 -14.37 -9.19 19.38
C ASP A 46 -15.15 -10.51 19.33
N GLU A 47 -16.26 -10.50 18.58
CA GLU A 47 -17.08 -11.69 18.39
C GLU A 47 -16.31 -12.79 17.65
N GLN A 48 -15.47 -12.44 16.67
CA GLN A 48 -14.63 -13.41 15.95
C GLN A 48 -13.65 -14.11 16.90
N ILE A 49 -12.98 -13.36 17.78
CA ILE A 49 -12.04 -13.92 18.79
C ILE A 49 -12.79 -14.85 19.74
N TRP A 50 -13.95 -14.40 20.24
CA TRP A 50 -14.75 -15.17 21.16
C TRP A 50 -15.26 -16.47 20.50
N LEU A 51 -15.82 -16.38 19.29
CA LEU A 51 -16.31 -17.53 18.53
C LEU A 51 -15.19 -18.53 18.24
N ALA A 52 -14.01 -18.08 17.85
CA ALA A 52 -12.88 -18.96 17.55
C ALA A 52 -12.56 -19.90 18.73
N ARG A 53 -12.51 -19.36 19.95
CA ARG A 53 -12.31 -20.16 21.17
C ARG A 53 -13.46 -21.15 21.42
N HIS A 54 -14.71 -20.74 21.17
CA HIS A 54 -15.90 -21.59 21.39
C HIS A 54 -16.09 -22.67 20.33
N PHE A 55 -15.54 -22.47 19.14
CA PHE A 55 -15.41 -23.51 18.13
C PHE A 55 -14.24 -24.47 18.40
N GLY A 56 -13.43 -24.19 19.42
CA GLY A 56 -12.32 -25.04 19.86
C GLY A 56 -11.00 -24.77 19.14
N PHE A 57 -10.88 -23.66 18.40
CA PHE A 57 -9.61 -23.26 17.82
C PHE A 57 -8.64 -22.79 18.90
N GLN A 58 -7.37 -23.10 18.70
CA GLN A 58 -6.27 -22.71 19.60
C GLN A 58 -5.22 -21.97 18.79
N ASP A 59 -4.58 -20.98 19.43
CA ASP A 59 -3.48 -20.25 18.81
C ASP A 59 -2.33 -21.22 18.54
N GLN A 60 -1.88 -21.24 17.29
CA GLN A 60 -0.67 -21.95 16.87
C GLN A 60 0.43 -20.91 16.65
N PRO A 61 1.72 -21.30 16.70
CA PRO A 61 2.80 -20.40 16.30
C PRO A 61 2.47 -19.80 14.92
N HIS A 62 2.34 -18.46 14.87
CA HIS A 62 2.11 -17.69 13.63
C HIS A 62 0.78 -17.95 12.89
N LEU A 63 -0.20 -18.58 13.54
CA LEU A 63 -1.56 -18.72 13.04
C LEU A 63 -2.56 -18.66 14.20
N LEU A 64 -3.25 -17.52 14.33
CA LEU A 64 -4.16 -17.28 15.45
C LEU A 64 -5.42 -18.15 15.33
N ALA A 65 -6.01 -18.51 16.47
CA ALA A 65 -7.27 -19.27 16.52
C ALA A 65 -8.37 -18.58 15.70
N VAL A 66 -8.41 -17.25 15.75
CA VAL A 66 -9.38 -16.44 15.02
C VAL A 66 -9.14 -16.45 13.51
N GLU A 67 -7.88 -16.52 13.05
CA GLU A 67 -7.56 -16.65 11.62
C GLU A 67 -8.00 -18.02 11.08
N GLN A 68 -7.83 -19.09 11.88
CA GLN A 68 -8.30 -20.44 11.55
C GLN A 68 -9.84 -20.48 11.43
N PHE A 69 -10.53 -19.87 12.39
CA PHE A 69 -11.99 -19.74 12.37
C PHE A 69 -12.47 -18.96 11.15
N MET A 70 -11.88 -17.78 10.92
CA MET A 70 -12.25 -16.93 9.78
C MET A 70 -11.93 -17.59 8.45
N GLN A 71 -10.87 -18.41 8.36
CA GLN A 71 -10.59 -19.20 7.16
C GLN A 71 -11.70 -20.22 6.88
N GLN A 72 -12.25 -20.90 7.89
CA GLN A 72 -13.42 -21.76 7.70
C GLN A 72 -14.66 -20.94 7.30
N TYR A 73 -14.88 -19.79 7.93
CA TYR A 73 -15.98 -18.89 7.58
C TYR A 73 -15.93 -18.46 6.11
N TYR A 74 -14.77 -18.01 5.60
CA TYR A 74 -14.62 -17.64 4.20
C TYR A 74 -14.78 -18.82 3.25
N ARG A 75 -14.28 -20.02 3.59
CA ARG A 75 -14.50 -21.22 2.78
C ARG A 75 -15.99 -21.55 2.64
N HIS A 76 -16.75 -21.50 3.73
CA HIS A 76 -18.20 -21.76 3.68
C HIS A 76 -18.97 -20.67 2.91
N THR A 77 -18.65 -19.40 3.12
CA THR A 77 -19.35 -18.29 2.45
C THR A 77 -19.03 -18.21 0.95
N THR A 78 -17.77 -18.42 0.56
CA THR A 78 -17.37 -18.52 -0.85
C THR A 78 -18.00 -19.74 -1.53
N GLY A 79 -17.94 -20.92 -0.91
CA GLY A 79 -18.58 -22.13 -1.44
C GLY A 79 -20.09 -21.97 -1.59
N LEU A 80 -20.75 -21.30 -0.64
CA LEU A 80 -22.16 -20.93 -0.71
C LEU A 80 -22.44 -19.97 -1.88
N HIS A 81 -21.66 -18.90 -2.02
CA HIS A 81 -21.79 -17.95 -3.12
C HIS A 81 -21.67 -18.64 -4.47
N GLU A 82 -20.64 -19.46 -4.67
CA GLU A 82 -20.42 -20.19 -5.91
C GLU A 82 -21.57 -21.15 -6.21
N SER A 83 -22.03 -21.93 -5.23
CA SER A 83 -23.16 -22.85 -5.37
C SER A 83 -24.45 -22.12 -5.75
N CYS A 84 -24.72 -20.98 -5.11
CA CYS A 84 -25.86 -20.14 -5.43
C CYS A 84 -25.77 -19.54 -6.83
N MET A 85 -24.60 -19.03 -7.23
CA MET A 85 -24.39 -18.50 -8.57
C MET A 85 -24.56 -19.58 -9.65
N ARG A 86 -24.08 -20.81 -9.40
CA ARG A 86 -24.33 -21.98 -10.27
C ARG A 86 -25.82 -22.27 -10.40
N PHE A 87 -26.54 -22.31 -9.29
CA PHE A 87 -27.99 -22.52 -9.29
C PHE A 87 -28.72 -21.45 -10.10
N VAL A 88 -28.41 -20.17 -9.86
CA VAL A 88 -28.98 -19.04 -10.61
C VAL A 88 -28.69 -19.17 -12.11
N GLU A 89 -27.47 -19.51 -12.49
CA GLU A 89 -27.09 -19.68 -13.89
C GLU A 89 -27.81 -20.86 -14.58
N ARG A 90 -28.00 -21.98 -13.87
CA ARG A 90 -28.82 -23.11 -14.36
C ARG A 90 -30.29 -22.75 -14.52
N CYS A 91 -30.82 -21.92 -13.62
CA CYS A 91 -32.22 -21.48 -13.66
C CYS A 91 -32.47 -20.33 -14.66
N ARG A 92 -31.44 -19.61 -15.11
CA ARG A 92 -31.61 -18.56 -16.13
C ARG A 92 -32.12 -19.19 -17.43
N SER A 93 -33.27 -18.71 -17.89
CA SER A 93 -33.87 -19.16 -19.14
C SER A 93 -32.96 -18.82 -20.32
N VAL A 94 -32.32 -19.84 -20.88
CA VAL A 94 -31.60 -19.69 -22.14
C VAL A 94 -32.64 -19.56 -23.26
N PRO A 95 -32.64 -18.46 -24.04
CA PRO A 95 -33.60 -18.30 -25.12
C PRO A 95 -33.58 -19.49 -26.08
N PHE A 96 -34.75 -19.89 -26.57
CA PHE A 96 -34.90 -21.05 -27.47
C PHE A 96 -33.95 -21.01 -28.68
N TRP A 97 -33.70 -19.81 -29.24
CA TRP A 97 -32.76 -19.62 -30.34
C TRP A 97 -31.29 -19.93 -29.98
N ARG A 98 -30.86 -19.72 -28.72
CA ARG A 98 -29.52 -20.15 -28.25
C ARG A 98 -29.42 -21.68 -28.11
N ARG A 99 -30.53 -22.37 -27.78
CA ARG A 99 -30.59 -23.84 -27.79
C ARG A 99 -30.48 -24.39 -29.20
N ILE A 100 -31.16 -23.78 -30.18
CA ILE A 100 -31.02 -24.15 -31.60
C ILE A 100 -29.61 -23.83 -32.11
N ALA A 101 -29.04 -22.69 -31.72
CA ALA A 101 -27.69 -22.31 -32.12
C ALA A 101 -26.63 -23.35 -31.70
N ARG A 102 -26.85 -24.18 -30.66
CA ARG A 102 -25.96 -25.31 -30.31
C ARG A 102 -25.73 -26.28 -31.48
N PHE A 103 -26.70 -26.45 -32.37
CA PHE A 103 -26.63 -27.33 -33.53
C PHE A 103 -25.98 -26.70 -34.76
N LEU A 104 -25.74 -25.38 -34.77
CA LEU A 104 -24.98 -24.73 -35.84
C LEU A 104 -23.48 -25.03 -35.70
N PRO A 105 -22.74 -25.17 -36.82
CA PRO A 105 -21.29 -25.30 -36.80
C PRO A 105 -20.69 -24.08 -36.09
N ALA A 106 -19.89 -24.33 -35.06
CA ALA A 106 -19.15 -23.30 -34.38
C ALA A 106 -17.67 -23.39 -34.75
N PRO A 107 -16.98 -22.24 -34.89
CA PRO A 107 -15.56 -22.25 -35.19
C PRO A 107 -14.81 -23.01 -34.09
N ARG A 108 -13.97 -23.95 -34.53
CA ARG A 108 -13.06 -24.69 -33.65
C ARG A 108 -11.71 -23.97 -33.60
N VAL A 109 -11.16 -23.88 -32.41
CA VAL A 109 -9.79 -23.39 -32.17
C VAL A 109 -8.99 -24.57 -31.64
N ASP A 110 -7.81 -24.79 -32.23
CA ASP A 110 -6.88 -25.87 -31.85
C ASP A 110 -7.53 -27.26 -31.74
N GLU A 111 -8.48 -27.58 -32.64
CA GLU A 111 -9.25 -28.85 -32.69
C GLU A 111 -10.24 -29.06 -31.53
N TYR A 112 -9.85 -28.76 -30.29
CA TYR A 112 -10.57 -29.10 -29.07
C TYR A 112 -11.59 -28.06 -28.61
N PHE A 113 -11.33 -26.78 -28.89
CA PHE A 113 -12.09 -25.68 -28.28
C PHE A 113 -13.13 -25.13 -29.23
N VAL A 114 -14.27 -24.73 -28.68
CA VAL A 114 -15.41 -24.20 -29.42
C VAL A 114 -15.70 -22.79 -28.94
N VAL A 115 -15.73 -21.84 -29.87
CA VAL A 115 -15.99 -20.41 -29.58
C VAL A 115 -17.40 -20.04 -30.04
N ARG A 116 -18.21 -19.49 -29.12
CA ARG A 116 -19.57 -19.03 -29.43
C ARG A 116 -19.88 -17.75 -28.67
N GLY A 117 -20.12 -16.65 -29.38
CA GLY A 117 -20.56 -15.38 -28.78
C GLY A 117 -19.64 -14.83 -27.69
N GLY A 118 -18.31 -14.92 -27.89
CA GLY A 118 -17.30 -14.45 -26.93
C GLY A 118 -17.01 -15.42 -25.77
N VAL A 119 -17.60 -16.61 -25.79
CA VAL A 119 -17.43 -17.62 -24.75
C VAL A 119 -16.72 -18.86 -25.30
N LEU A 120 -15.81 -19.43 -24.50
CA LEU A 120 -14.98 -20.59 -24.82
C LEU A 120 -15.46 -21.82 -24.05
N THR A 121 -15.65 -22.93 -24.76
CA THR A 121 -15.94 -24.25 -24.18
C THR A 121 -15.11 -25.32 -24.88
N VAL A 122 -15.16 -26.55 -24.37
CA VAL A 122 -14.57 -27.74 -25.02
C VAL A 122 -15.68 -28.48 -25.77
N ALA A 123 -15.35 -29.04 -26.94
CA ALA A 123 -16.26 -29.91 -27.67
C ALA A 123 -16.54 -31.19 -26.86
N ASP A 124 -17.80 -31.62 -26.83
CA ASP A 124 -18.25 -32.70 -25.93
C ASP A 124 -17.45 -34.00 -26.14
N GLU A 125 -17.07 -34.34 -27.38
CA GLU A 125 -16.26 -35.53 -27.68
C GLU A 125 -14.82 -35.48 -27.12
N TYR A 126 -14.28 -34.31 -26.84
CA TYR A 126 -12.91 -34.12 -26.33
C TYR A 126 -12.86 -33.71 -24.86
N ARG A 127 -14.02 -33.57 -24.19
CA ARG A 127 -14.11 -33.05 -22.83
C ARG A 127 -13.29 -33.86 -21.82
N ALA A 128 -13.43 -35.19 -21.83
CA ALA A 128 -12.65 -36.07 -20.94
C ALA A 128 -11.13 -35.92 -21.19
N LYS A 129 -10.72 -35.95 -22.47
CA LYS A 129 -9.32 -35.79 -22.88
C LYS A 129 -8.71 -34.46 -22.39
N VAL A 130 -9.47 -33.37 -22.47
CA VAL A 130 -9.01 -32.06 -22.00
C VAL A 130 -8.90 -32.03 -20.48
N LEU A 131 -9.88 -32.57 -19.75
CA LEU A 131 -9.88 -32.60 -18.28
C LEU A 131 -8.73 -33.45 -17.70
N GLU A 132 -8.31 -34.50 -18.41
CA GLU A 132 -7.20 -35.37 -18.00
C GLU A 132 -5.81 -34.82 -18.38
N SER A 133 -5.73 -33.79 -19.22
CA SER A 133 -4.47 -33.26 -19.77
C SER A 133 -4.17 -31.84 -19.26
N PRO A 134 -3.24 -31.69 -18.30
CA PRO A 134 -2.80 -30.36 -17.85
C PRO A 134 -2.32 -29.45 -18.97
N ALA A 135 -1.66 -29.99 -20.00
CA ALA A 135 -1.22 -29.21 -21.16
C ALA A 135 -2.41 -28.61 -21.91
N LEU A 136 -3.47 -29.39 -22.16
CA LEU A 136 -4.68 -28.91 -22.82
C LEU A 136 -5.48 -27.95 -21.93
N LEU A 137 -5.50 -28.17 -20.61
CA LEU A 137 -6.11 -27.23 -19.66
C LEU A 137 -5.40 -25.87 -19.69
N LEU A 138 -4.06 -25.84 -19.60
CA LEU A 138 -3.31 -24.59 -19.68
C LEU A 138 -3.48 -23.92 -21.05
N ARG A 139 -3.57 -24.72 -22.12
CA ARG A 139 -3.87 -24.21 -23.46
C ARG A 139 -5.27 -23.59 -23.54
N LEU A 140 -6.28 -24.17 -22.91
CA LEU A 140 -7.63 -23.59 -22.82
C LEU A 140 -7.57 -22.19 -22.18
N PHE A 141 -6.86 -22.05 -21.06
CA PHE A 141 -6.67 -20.76 -20.39
C PHE A 141 -5.90 -19.75 -21.26
N ASP A 142 -4.83 -20.18 -21.94
CA ASP A 142 -4.06 -19.30 -22.83
C ASP A 142 -4.87 -18.88 -24.08
N VAL A 143 -5.69 -19.76 -24.65
CA VAL A 143 -6.62 -19.42 -25.73
C VAL A 143 -7.67 -18.43 -25.26
N ALA A 144 -8.25 -18.65 -24.08
CA ALA A 144 -9.20 -17.71 -23.49
C ALA A 144 -8.58 -16.32 -23.33
N ARG A 145 -7.36 -16.25 -22.77
CA ARG A 145 -6.61 -15.01 -22.56
C ARG A 145 -6.28 -14.31 -23.89
N SER A 146 -5.62 -15.01 -24.81
CA SER A 146 -5.12 -14.43 -26.07
C SER A 146 -6.23 -13.93 -26.99
N GLN A 147 -7.38 -14.60 -27.00
CA GLN A 147 -8.55 -14.20 -27.79
C GLN A 147 -9.56 -13.35 -27.01
N ARG A 148 -9.27 -12.99 -25.75
CA ARG A 148 -10.15 -12.23 -24.84
C ARG A 148 -11.54 -12.87 -24.68
N LEU A 149 -11.58 -14.19 -24.59
CA LEU A 149 -12.79 -14.98 -24.41
C LEU A 149 -13.01 -15.31 -22.93
N THR A 150 -14.28 -15.50 -22.55
CA THR A 150 -14.62 -15.99 -21.21
C THR A 150 -14.80 -17.51 -21.26
N ILE A 151 -14.18 -18.26 -20.35
CA ILE A 151 -14.46 -19.70 -20.24
C ILE A 151 -15.85 -19.88 -19.63
N VAL A 152 -16.69 -20.73 -20.24
CA VAL A 152 -18.05 -20.97 -19.72
C VAL A 152 -17.97 -21.47 -18.27
N PRO A 153 -18.75 -20.91 -17.32
CA PRO A 153 -18.69 -21.33 -15.91
C PRO A 153 -18.87 -22.85 -15.68
N PRO A 154 -19.77 -23.56 -16.41
CA PRO A 154 -19.88 -25.02 -16.27
C PRO A 154 -18.59 -25.79 -16.62
N LEU A 155 -17.75 -25.27 -17.50
CA LEU A 155 -16.47 -25.91 -17.83
C LEU A 155 -15.44 -25.68 -16.71
N LEU A 156 -15.39 -24.48 -16.12
CA LEU A 156 -14.51 -24.23 -14.96
C LEU A 156 -14.87 -25.12 -13.76
N GLU A 157 -16.17 -25.36 -13.54
CA GLU A 157 -16.66 -26.28 -12.51
C GLU A 157 -16.24 -27.73 -12.78
N ASP A 158 -16.34 -28.17 -14.03
CA ASP A 158 -15.85 -29.49 -14.42
C ASP A 158 -14.36 -29.64 -14.18
N ILE A 159 -13.57 -28.61 -14.52
CA ILE A 159 -12.15 -28.60 -14.24
C ILE A 159 -11.92 -28.71 -12.73
N HIS A 160 -12.59 -27.89 -11.92
CA HIS A 160 -12.48 -27.95 -10.45
C HIS A 160 -12.77 -29.35 -9.89
N ARG A 161 -13.80 -30.04 -10.38
CA ARG A 161 -14.15 -31.39 -9.90
C ARG A 161 -13.14 -32.47 -10.29
N HIS A 162 -12.41 -32.28 -11.40
CA HIS A 162 -11.45 -33.27 -11.92
C HIS A 162 -9.99 -32.89 -11.62
N VAL A 163 -9.70 -31.66 -11.19
CA VAL A 163 -8.31 -31.19 -11.02
C VAL A 163 -7.56 -32.02 -9.98
N ASP A 164 -8.27 -32.52 -8.96
CA ASP A 164 -7.70 -33.36 -7.91
C ASP A 164 -7.58 -34.83 -8.29
N THR A 165 -8.23 -35.29 -9.37
CA THR A 165 -8.03 -36.65 -9.90
C THR A 165 -6.76 -36.77 -10.73
N VAL A 166 -6.22 -35.64 -11.21
CA VAL A 166 -4.97 -35.58 -11.95
C VAL A 166 -3.78 -35.39 -10.99
N SER A 167 -2.72 -36.18 -11.18
CA SER A 167 -1.54 -36.11 -10.32
C SER A 167 -0.83 -34.76 -10.41
N ALA A 168 -0.19 -34.33 -9.32
CA ALA A 168 0.56 -33.07 -9.31
C ALA A 168 1.75 -33.10 -10.28
N GLU A 169 2.34 -34.28 -10.51
CA GLU A 169 3.44 -34.51 -11.44
C GLU A 169 3.07 -34.16 -12.88
N ALA A 170 1.81 -34.39 -13.29
CA ALA A 170 1.35 -34.07 -14.62
C ALA A 170 1.34 -32.56 -14.92
N TYR A 171 1.31 -31.70 -13.88
CA TYR A 171 1.42 -30.24 -14.00
C TYR A 171 2.88 -29.75 -14.02
N ARG A 172 3.87 -30.63 -13.89
CA ARG A 172 5.30 -30.27 -13.82
C ARG A 172 6.06 -30.48 -15.13
N THR A 173 5.36 -30.61 -16.26
CA THR A 173 6.01 -30.83 -17.56
C THR A 173 6.54 -29.51 -18.15
N PRO A 174 7.60 -29.56 -18.99
CA PRO A 174 8.14 -28.36 -19.64
C PRO A 174 7.12 -27.60 -20.50
N GLU A 175 6.16 -28.31 -21.12
CA GLU A 175 5.09 -27.73 -21.92
C GLU A 175 4.10 -26.92 -21.07
N VAL A 176 3.68 -27.50 -19.92
CA VAL A 176 2.78 -26.83 -18.97
C VAL A 176 3.45 -25.58 -18.41
N ASN A 177 4.72 -25.69 -18.00
CA ASN A 177 5.50 -24.56 -17.49
C ASN A 177 5.59 -23.44 -18.53
N ARG A 178 5.95 -23.76 -19.78
CA ARG A 178 6.06 -22.78 -20.86
C ARG A 178 4.75 -22.04 -21.09
N THR A 179 3.63 -22.76 -21.09
CA THR A 179 2.30 -22.15 -21.30
C THR A 179 1.91 -21.27 -20.12
N PHE A 180 2.17 -21.70 -18.88
CA PHE A 180 1.94 -20.89 -17.69
C PHE A 180 2.77 -19.59 -17.68
N LEU A 181 4.06 -19.67 -18.03
CA LEU A 181 4.91 -18.49 -18.15
C LEU A 181 4.45 -17.55 -19.27
N ALA A 182 3.94 -18.09 -20.38
CA ALA A 182 3.35 -17.29 -21.46
C ALA A 182 2.07 -16.56 -21.00
N ILE A 183 1.22 -17.22 -20.19
CA ILE A 183 0.06 -16.59 -19.56
C ILE A 183 0.50 -15.41 -18.69
N LEU A 184 1.51 -15.58 -17.85
CA LEU A 184 2.04 -14.54 -16.96
C LEU A 184 2.73 -13.39 -17.70
N SER A 185 3.12 -13.56 -18.97
CA SER A 185 3.91 -12.56 -19.70
C SER A 185 3.06 -11.51 -20.42
N GLY A 186 1.74 -11.71 -20.53
CA GLY A 186 0.90 -10.96 -21.47
C GLY A 186 -0.36 -10.37 -20.86
N PRO A 187 -1.09 -9.55 -21.63
CA PRO A 187 -2.35 -8.99 -21.18
C PRO A 187 -3.38 -10.09 -20.90
N GLY A 188 -4.26 -9.84 -19.94
CA GLY A 188 -5.23 -10.79 -19.40
C GLY A 188 -4.65 -11.76 -18.37
N THR A 189 -3.44 -11.49 -17.84
CA THR A 189 -2.81 -12.34 -16.81
C THR A 189 -3.74 -12.45 -15.59
N ALA A 190 -4.21 -11.33 -15.05
CA ALA A 190 -4.95 -11.30 -13.80
C ALA A 190 -6.25 -12.12 -13.89
N LYS A 191 -7.08 -11.85 -14.89
CA LYS A 191 -8.33 -12.59 -15.14
C LYS A 191 -8.10 -14.09 -15.38
N THR A 192 -6.98 -14.44 -15.99
CA THR A 192 -6.64 -15.85 -16.24
C THR A 192 -6.25 -16.54 -14.93
N LEU A 193 -5.44 -15.90 -14.10
CA LEU A 193 -5.08 -16.42 -12.76
C LEU A 193 -6.31 -16.55 -11.85
N GLU A 194 -7.23 -15.58 -11.86
CA GLU A 194 -8.50 -15.68 -11.15
C GLU A 194 -9.32 -16.88 -11.61
N ALA A 195 -9.44 -17.09 -12.93
CA ALA A 195 -10.16 -18.24 -13.48
C ALA A 195 -9.49 -19.58 -13.12
N MET A 196 -8.15 -19.63 -13.13
CA MET A 196 -7.38 -20.80 -12.72
C MET A 196 -7.49 -21.07 -11.22
N HIS A 197 -7.51 -20.03 -10.38
CA HIS A 197 -7.75 -20.13 -8.94
C HIS A 197 -9.16 -20.66 -8.69
N ARG A 198 -10.18 -20.10 -9.34
CA ARG A 198 -11.56 -20.61 -9.21
C ARG A 198 -11.70 -22.07 -9.64
N ALA A 199 -10.95 -22.51 -10.64
CA ALA A 199 -10.92 -23.89 -11.10
C ALA A 199 -9.96 -24.81 -10.29
N SER A 200 -9.31 -24.28 -9.25
CA SER A 200 -8.28 -24.94 -8.46
C SER A 200 -7.04 -25.46 -9.23
N VAL A 201 -6.85 -24.95 -10.46
CA VAL A 201 -5.69 -25.27 -11.33
C VAL A 201 -4.46 -24.50 -10.88
N LEU A 202 -4.63 -23.27 -10.41
CA LEU A 202 -3.52 -22.42 -9.97
C LEU A 202 -2.74 -23.08 -8.83
N GLU A 203 -3.43 -23.77 -7.93
CA GLU A 203 -2.86 -24.48 -6.78
C GLU A 203 -2.02 -25.69 -7.17
N LYS A 204 -2.24 -26.27 -8.35
CA LYS A 204 -1.36 -27.34 -8.86
C LYS A 204 -0.04 -26.77 -9.37
N LEU A 205 -0.06 -25.54 -9.89
CA LEU A 205 1.12 -24.82 -10.40
C LEU A 205 1.85 -24.06 -9.29
N VAL A 206 1.12 -23.51 -8.33
CA VAL A 206 1.59 -22.74 -7.19
C VAL A 206 0.97 -23.34 -5.92
N PRO A 207 1.54 -24.42 -5.37
CA PRO A 207 0.98 -25.12 -4.19
C PRO A 207 0.71 -24.23 -2.99
N ALA A 208 1.49 -23.15 -2.81
CA ALA A 208 1.30 -22.19 -1.73
C ALA A 208 -0.09 -21.50 -1.77
N MET A 209 -0.68 -21.30 -2.96
CA MET A 209 -2.03 -20.74 -3.10
C MET A 209 -3.11 -21.57 -2.38
N LYS A 210 -2.94 -22.89 -2.33
CA LYS A 210 -3.88 -23.78 -1.63
C LYS A 210 -3.92 -23.50 -0.13
N ARG A 211 -2.77 -23.16 0.46
CA ARG A 211 -2.64 -22.90 1.90
C ARG A 211 -3.26 -21.55 2.28
N VAL A 212 -2.97 -20.52 1.49
CA VAL A 212 -3.47 -19.16 1.75
C VAL A 212 -4.92 -18.95 1.31
N ARG A 213 -5.55 -19.94 0.70
CA ARG A 213 -6.95 -19.87 0.27
C ARG A 213 -7.87 -19.56 1.45
N GLY A 214 -8.55 -18.41 1.38
CA GLY A 214 -9.42 -17.92 2.44
C GLY A 214 -8.69 -17.53 3.73
N LEU A 215 -7.36 -17.45 3.73
CA LEU A 215 -6.58 -17.06 4.91
C LEU A 215 -6.75 -15.55 5.13
N MET A 216 -7.50 -15.17 6.16
CA MET A 216 -7.56 -13.78 6.63
C MET A 216 -6.42 -13.55 7.61
N GLN A 217 -5.75 -12.41 7.52
CA GLN A 217 -4.90 -11.95 8.60
C GLN A 217 -5.75 -11.19 9.61
N PHE A 218 -5.67 -11.57 10.87
CA PHE A 218 -6.48 -10.94 11.90
C PHE A 218 -5.87 -9.62 12.34
N ASN A 219 -6.05 -8.60 11.50
CA ASN A 219 -5.78 -7.20 11.80
C ASN A 219 -6.88 -6.36 11.14
N GLN A 220 -7.05 -5.10 11.58
CA GLN A 220 -8.12 -4.23 11.10
C GLN A 220 -7.93 -3.77 9.64
N TYR A 221 -6.82 -4.18 9.02
CA TYR A 221 -6.27 -3.51 7.85
C TYR A 221 -6.37 -4.33 6.56
N HIS A 222 -6.35 -5.66 6.67
CA HIS A 222 -6.51 -6.54 5.52
C HIS A 222 -7.98 -6.82 5.28
N LYS A 223 -8.54 -6.10 4.30
CA LYS A 223 -9.93 -6.31 3.85
C LYS A 223 -10.12 -7.63 3.10
N TYR A 224 -9.06 -8.12 2.47
CA TYR A 224 -9.07 -9.31 1.61
C TYR A 224 -8.28 -10.44 2.27
N THR A 225 -8.66 -11.68 1.97
CA THR A 225 -7.85 -12.85 2.30
C THR A 225 -6.56 -12.83 1.47
N VAL A 226 -5.50 -13.49 1.94
CA VAL A 226 -4.16 -13.42 1.34
C VAL A 226 -4.18 -13.85 -0.15
N ASP A 227 -4.95 -14.88 -0.50
CA ASP A 227 -5.12 -15.30 -1.89
C ASP A 227 -5.78 -14.23 -2.78
N GLU A 228 -6.87 -13.63 -2.30
CA GLU A 228 -7.57 -12.56 -3.00
C GLU A 228 -6.72 -11.29 -3.11
N HIS A 229 -5.96 -10.95 -2.06
CA HIS A 229 -5.00 -9.84 -2.07
C HIS A 229 -3.91 -10.05 -3.13
N SER A 230 -3.29 -11.24 -3.18
CA SER A 230 -2.28 -11.55 -4.19
C SER A 230 -2.82 -11.47 -5.63
N LEU A 231 -4.02 -11.98 -5.89
CA LEU A 231 -4.65 -11.89 -7.21
C LEU A 231 -5.04 -10.44 -7.57
N LEU A 232 -5.56 -9.69 -6.60
CA LEU A 232 -5.86 -8.28 -6.78
C LEU A 232 -4.59 -7.47 -7.03
N ALA A 233 -3.47 -7.76 -6.35
CA ALA A 233 -2.18 -7.14 -6.62
C ALA A 233 -1.70 -7.40 -8.06
N VAL A 234 -1.87 -8.62 -8.58
CA VAL A 234 -1.57 -8.88 -10.01
C VAL A 234 -2.49 -8.05 -10.91
N THR A 235 -3.77 -7.91 -10.56
CA THR A 235 -4.70 -7.03 -11.29
C THR A 235 -4.22 -5.58 -11.28
N ARG A 236 -3.83 -5.05 -10.12
CA ARG A 236 -3.31 -3.68 -9.99
C ARG A 236 -2.03 -3.45 -10.79
N ALA A 237 -1.13 -4.43 -10.82
CA ALA A 237 0.07 -4.37 -11.64
C ALA A 237 -0.28 -4.34 -13.15
N GLU A 238 -1.22 -5.17 -13.59
CA GLU A 238 -1.67 -5.21 -14.99
C GLU A 238 -2.43 -3.94 -15.42
N ASP A 239 -3.23 -3.35 -14.52
CA ASP A 239 -3.96 -2.10 -14.76
C ASP A 239 -3.02 -0.93 -15.12
N LEU A 240 -1.78 -0.92 -14.59
CA LEU A 240 -0.76 0.09 -14.92
C LEU A 240 -0.42 0.12 -16.41
N ALA A 241 -0.71 -0.94 -17.18
CA ALA A 241 -0.55 -0.92 -18.63
C ALA A 241 -1.32 0.23 -19.30
N GLN A 242 -2.45 0.65 -18.71
CA GLN A 242 -3.31 1.73 -19.20
C GLN A 242 -2.94 3.11 -18.62
N ASP A 243 -2.11 3.16 -17.58
CA ASP A 243 -1.68 4.39 -16.94
C ASP A 243 -0.77 5.21 -17.88
N GLN A 244 -1.04 6.50 -18.02
CA GLN A 244 -0.30 7.39 -18.93
C GLN A 244 0.85 8.15 -18.25
N GLY A 245 1.01 7.99 -16.94
CA GLY A 245 2.10 8.57 -16.15
C GLY A 245 3.30 7.64 -16.03
N VAL A 246 4.21 8.02 -15.12
CA VAL A 246 5.50 7.35 -14.91
C VAL A 246 5.34 5.87 -14.56
N MET A 247 4.36 5.50 -13.74
CA MET A 247 4.13 4.10 -13.37
C MET A 247 3.79 3.23 -14.58
N GLY A 248 2.95 3.73 -15.48
CA GLY A 248 2.61 3.02 -16.70
C GLY A 248 3.79 2.88 -17.66
N ASP A 249 4.61 3.93 -17.80
CA ASP A 249 5.83 3.88 -18.60
C ASP A 249 6.82 2.85 -18.05
N VAL A 250 7.02 2.83 -16.73
CA VAL A 250 7.84 1.83 -16.05
C VAL A 250 7.31 0.43 -16.32
N TYR A 251 6.03 0.16 -16.07
CA TYR A 251 5.40 -1.14 -16.32
C TYR A 251 5.57 -1.62 -17.76
N ARG A 252 5.28 -0.75 -18.74
CA ARG A 252 5.41 -1.08 -20.16
C ARG A 252 6.86 -1.43 -20.51
N SER A 253 7.83 -0.71 -19.96
CA SER A 253 9.27 -0.91 -20.21
C SER A 253 9.88 -2.18 -19.58
N ILE A 254 9.21 -2.80 -18.60
CA ILE A 254 9.73 -3.99 -17.91
C ILE A 254 9.88 -5.16 -18.90
N LYS A 255 11.11 -5.71 -18.93
CA LYS A 255 11.41 -6.98 -19.59
C LYS A 255 11.01 -8.13 -18.66
N ARG A 256 10.59 -9.26 -19.25
CA ARG A 256 10.18 -10.47 -18.51
C ARG A 256 9.09 -10.18 -17.47
N LYS A 257 7.89 -9.84 -17.96
CA LYS A 257 6.71 -9.57 -17.13
C LYS A 257 6.22 -10.83 -16.40
N ASP A 258 6.57 -12.02 -16.89
CA ASP A 258 6.43 -13.28 -16.18
C ASP A 258 7.06 -13.25 -14.79
N LEU A 259 8.29 -12.72 -14.67
CA LEU A 259 8.98 -12.60 -13.38
C LEU A 259 8.27 -11.61 -12.45
N LEU A 260 7.80 -10.49 -13.00
CA LEU A 260 7.07 -9.47 -12.25
C LEU A 260 5.77 -10.04 -11.69
N HIS A 261 4.89 -10.56 -12.55
CA HIS A 261 3.58 -11.06 -12.12
C HIS A 261 3.71 -12.29 -11.20
N LEU A 262 4.73 -13.13 -11.41
CA LEU A 262 5.02 -14.23 -10.49
C LEU A 262 5.47 -13.72 -9.12
N ALA A 263 6.37 -12.72 -9.06
CA ALA A 263 6.79 -12.11 -7.79
C ALA A 263 5.61 -11.43 -7.08
N VAL A 264 4.76 -10.70 -7.80
CA VAL A 264 3.55 -10.07 -7.26
C VAL A 264 2.59 -11.14 -6.70
N LEU A 265 2.41 -12.27 -7.39
CA LEU A 265 1.58 -13.36 -6.87
C LEU A 265 2.16 -13.97 -5.58
N PHE A 266 3.49 -14.07 -5.49
CA PHE A 266 4.21 -14.73 -4.38
C PHE A 266 4.50 -13.86 -3.16
N HIS A 267 4.44 -12.52 -3.27
CA HIS A 267 4.97 -11.59 -2.26
C HIS A 267 4.53 -11.90 -0.83
N ASP A 268 3.27 -12.32 -0.67
CA ASP A 268 2.63 -12.58 0.62
C ASP A 268 2.29 -14.07 0.89
N LEU A 269 2.65 -14.98 -0.03
CA LEU A 269 2.29 -16.40 0.10
C LEU A 269 3.00 -17.12 1.26
N GLY A 270 4.01 -16.47 1.85
CA GLY A 270 4.69 -16.94 3.04
C GLY A 270 3.87 -16.81 4.34
N LYS A 271 2.80 -16.02 4.35
CA LYS A 271 1.93 -15.79 5.53
C LYS A 271 1.32 -17.09 6.06
N GLY A 272 1.17 -17.17 7.38
CA GLY A 272 0.69 -18.36 8.10
C GLY A 272 1.74 -19.48 8.24
N GLN A 273 3.03 -19.14 8.22
CA GLN A 273 4.14 -20.05 8.52
C GLN A 273 4.93 -19.61 9.76
N GLU A 274 5.70 -20.53 10.33
CA GLU A 274 6.52 -20.29 11.53
C GLU A 274 7.66 -19.27 11.29
N GLU A 275 8.21 -19.23 10.08
CA GLU A 275 9.25 -18.28 9.70
C GLU A 275 8.67 -16.92 9.28
N ASP A 276 9.50 -15.86 9.25
CA ASP A 276 9.06 -14.57 8.71
C ASP A 276 8.50 -14.75 7.29
N HIS A 277 7.34 -14.15 7.03
CA HIS A 277 6.62 -14.34 5.78
C HIS A 277 7.44 -14.00 4.53
N SER A 278 8.39 -13.07 4.62
CA SER A 278 9.25 -12.73 3.49
C SER A 278 10.32 -13.79 3.22
N GLU A 279 10.89 -14.39 4.28
CA GLU A 279 11.82 -15.53 4.15
C GLU A 279 11.10 -16.80 3.68
N ALA A 280 9.90 -17.05 4.23
CA ALA A 280 9.02 -18.11 3.76
C ALA A 280 8.66 -17.94 2.27
N GLY A 281 8.29 -16.72 1.87
CA GLY A 281 7.97 -16.36 0.50
C GLY A 281 9.16 -16.61 -0.43
N LYS A 282 10.37 -16.23 -0.01
CA LYS A 282 11.62 -16.47 -0.74
C LYS A 282 11.82 -17.95 -1.03
N ARG A 283 11.75 -18.80 0.00
CA ARG A 283 11.93 -20.26 -0.17
C ARG A 283 10.90 -20.84 -1.14
N LEU A 284 9.62 -20.45 -1.00
CA LEU A 284 8.55 -20.90 -1.88
C LEU A 284 8.76 -20.47 -3.34
N VAL A 285 9.22 -19.24 -3.58
CA VAL A 285 9.46 -18.75 -4.94
C VAL A 285 10.71 -19.39 -5.54
N GLU A 286 11.73 -19.72 -4.75
CA GLU A 286 12.92 -20.45 -5.21
C GLU A 286 12.56 -21.89 -5.64
N GLU A 287 11.75 -22.60 -4.84
CA GLU A 287 11.21 -23.93 -5.20
C GLU A 287 10.38 -23.86 -6.49
N ALA A 288 9.51 -22.85 -6.60
CA ALA A 288 8.71 -22.62 -7.81
C ALA A 288 9.58 -22.28 -9.01
N ALA A 289 10.66 -21.52 -8.81
CA ALA A 289 11.54 -21.08 -9.89
C ALA A 289 12.30 -22.27 -10.51
N VAL A 290 12.84 -23.15 -9.67
CA VAL A 290 13.46 -24.41 -10.11
C VAL A 290 12.45 -25.27 -10.86
N ARG A 291 11.24 -25.42 -10.32
CA ARG A 291 10.16 -26.21 -10.95
C ARG A 291 9.77 -25.65 -12.32
N LEU A 292 9.73 -24.33 -12.48
CA LEU A 292 9.34 -23.63 -13.70
C LEU A 292 10.46 -23.57 -14.76
N GLY A 293 11.69 -23.94 -14.39
CA GLY A 293 12.84 -23.98 -15.30
C GLY A 293 13.49 -22.62 -15.54
N PHE A 294 13.42 -21.70 -14.57
CA PHE A 294 14.17 -20.45 -14.62
C PHE A 294 15.67 -20.69 -14.42
N ASP A 295 16.49 -19.82 -15.01
CA ASP A 295 17.92 -19.81 -14.75
C ASP A 295 18.25 -19.20 -13.37
N GLU A 296 19.53 -19.27 -12.97
CA GLU A 296 19.97 -18.76 -11.67
C GLU A 296 19.82 -17.23 -11.53
N GLN A 297 19.85 -16.46 -12.62
CA GLN A 297 19.69 -15.01 -12.56
C GLN A 297 18.22 -14.63 -12.33
N ASP A 298 17.30 -15.28 -13.05
CA ASP A 298 15.86 -15.12 -12.88
C ASP A 298 15.42 -15.58 -11.47
N LYS A 299 15.95 -16.72 -11.00
CA LYS A 299 15.69 -17.21 -9.63
C LYS A 299 16.11 -16.20 -8.57
N ARG A 300 17.32 -15.63 -8.68
CA ARG A 300 17.80 -14.59 -7.74
C ARG A 300 16.92 -13.34 -7.78
N THR A 301 16.47 -12.95 -8.97
CA THR A 301 15.57 -11.80 -9.14
C THR A 301 14.23 -12.04 -8.46
N LEU A 302 13.61 -13.21 -8.67
CA LEU A 302 12.36 -13.59 -8.01
C LEU A 302 12.51 -13.65 -6.48
N ALA A 303 13.54 -14.34 -6.00
CA ALA A 303 13.84 -14.47 -4.58
C ALA A 303 14.00 -13.09 -3.92
N PHE A 304 14.75 -12.19 -4.56
CA PHE A 304 14.90 -10.82 -4.08
C PHE A 304 13.57 -10.07 -4.04
N LEU A 305 12.81 -10.07 -5.13
CA LEU A 305 11.55 -9.31 -5.21
C LEU A 305 10.54 -9.76 -4.15
N VAL A 306 10.44 -11.07 -3.89
CA VAL A 306 9.54 -11.62 -2.86
C VAL A 306 10.07 -11.35 -1.45
N GLN A 307 11.37 -11.61 -1.19
CA GLN A 307 11.97 -11.39 0.12
C GLN A 307 12.00 -9.91 0.53
N LYS A 308 12.18 -9.01 -0.44
CA LYS A 308 12.41 -7.58 -0.20
C LYS A 308 11.24 -6.72 -0.70
N HIS A 309 10.04 -7.29 -0.84
CA HIS A 309 8.88 -6.58 -1.39
C HIS A 309 8.50 -5.31 -0.59
N LEU A 310 8.79 -5.27 0.72
CA LEU A 310 8.57 -4.10 1.59
C LEU A 310 9.69 -3.04 1.52
N LEU A 311 10.85 -3.37 0.95
CA LEU A 311 12.05 -2.52 0.98
C LEU A 311 11.74 -1.12 0.44
N MET A 312 11.13 -1.03 -0.74
CA MET A 312 10.88 0.25 -1.38
C MET A 312 9.84 1.09 -0.64
N ALA A 313 8.74 0.49 -0.16
CA ALA A 313 7.74 1.20 0.64
C ALA A 313 8.35 1.73 1.94
N HIS A 314 9.14 0.90 2.63
CA HIS A 314 9.82 1.31 3.85
C HIS A 314 10.81 2.46 3.57
N THR A 315 11.64 2.37 2.54
CA THR A 315 12.58 3.44 2.20
C THR A 315 11.86 4.72 1.79
N ALA A 316 10.93 4.66 0.84
CA ALA A 316 10.27 5.85 0.29
C ALA A 316 9.40 6.60 1.30
N PHE A 317 8.76 5.87 2.22
CA PHE A 317 7.83 6.49 3.18
C PHE A 317 8.47 6.84 4.52
N ARG A 318 9.66 6.30 4.83
CA ARG A 318 10.32 6.51 6.15
C ARG A 318 11.65 7.24 6.06
N ARG A 319 12.28 7.30 4.89
CA ARG A 319 13.63 7.87 4.75
C ARG A 319 13.65 8.95 3.69
N ASP A 320 14.52 9.94 3.89
CA ASP A 320 14.71 11.04 2.95
C ASP A 320 15.44 10.56 1.69
N PRO A 321 14.80 10.56 0.50
CA PRO A 321 15.45 10.17 -0.74
C PRO A 321 16.47 11.24 -1.20
N ASN A 322 16.57 12.40 -0.53
CA ASN A 322 17.67 13.34 -0.74
C ASN A 322 18.98 12.90 -0.07
N ASP A 323 18.93 12.01 0.91
CA ASP A 323 20.12 11.57 1.62
C ASP A 323 20.85 10.48 0.82
N VAL A 324 22.10 10.75 0.46
CA VAL A 324 22.96 9.81 -0.27
C VAL A 324 23.18 8.53 0.56
N LYS A 325 23.17 8.61 1.90
CA LYS A 325 23.23 7.45 2.79
C LYS A 325 21.96 6.60 2.78
N VAL A 326 20.86 7.10 2.24
CA VAL A 326 19.63 6.32 2.00
C VAL A 326 19.66 5.74 0.59
N VAL A 327 19.95 6.56 -0.41
CA VAL A 327 19.89 6.15 -1.83
C VAL A 327 20.99 5.14 -2.18
N LEU A 328 22.23 5.31 -1.70
CA LEU A 328 23.32 4.40 -2.07
C LEU A 328 23.14 2.97 -1.54
N PRO A 329 22.81 2.73 -0.25
CA PRO A 329 22.52 1.38 0.22
C PRO A 329 21.32 0.77 -0.48
N PHE A 330 20.25 1.54 -0.70
CA PHE A 330 19.08 1.07 -1.46
C PHE A 330 19.45 0.68 -2.90
N ALA A 331 20.22 1.51 -3.61
CA ALA A 331 20.71 1.23 -4.96
C ALA A 331 21.58 -0.05 -4.99
N ARG A 332 22.46 -0.23 -4.01
CA ARG A 332 23.31 -1.42 -3.88
C ARG A 332 22.50 -2.68 -3.64
N GLU A 333 21.49 -2.60 -2.77
CA GLU A 333 20.59 -3.73 -2.45
C GLU A 333 19.77 -4.13 -3.68
N VAL A 334 19.24 -3.15 -4.43
CA VAL A 334 18.45 -3.38 -5.66
C VAL A 334 19.31 -3.86 -6.84
N GLY A 335 20.54 -3.36 -6.96
CA GLY A 335 21.57 -3.84 -7.87
C GLY A 335 21.43 -3.41 -9.33
N THR A 336 20.25 -3.53 -9.96
CA THR A 336 20.08 -3.25 -11.41
C THR A 336 18.83 -2.43 -11.74
N PRO A 337 18.83 -1.67 -12.86
CA PRO A 337 17.66 -0.95 -13.35
C PRO A 337 16.41 -1.83 -13.53
N GLU A 338 16.58 -3.06 -14.02
CA GLU A 338 15.44 -3.97 -14.27
C GLU A 338 14.81 -4.50 -12.98
N VAL A 339 15.60 -4.71 -11.92
CA VAL A 339 15.07 -5.09 -10.60
C VAL A 339 14.36 -3.89 -9.96
N LEU A 340 14.95 -2.68 -10.07
CA LEU A 340 14.35 -1.45 -9.55
C LEU A 340 12.95 -1.18 -10.13
N LYS A 341 12.79 -1.32 -11.45
CA LYS A 341 11.48 -1.17 -12.11
C LYS A 341 10.46 -2.19 -11.61
N LYS A 342 10.87 -3.46 -11.45
CA LYS A 342 9.98 -4.53 -10.98
C LYS A 342 9.57 -4.31 -9.52
N LEU A 343 10.52 -3.91 -8.67
CA LEU A 343 10.25 -3.58 -7.28
C LEU A 343 9.28 -2.40 -7.16
N LEU A 344 9.47 -1.35 -7.98
CA LEU A 344 8.55 -0.21 -8.00
C LEU A 344 7.11 -0.63 -8.33
N VAL A 345 6.92 -1.39 -9.41
CA VAL A 345 5.59 -1.85 -9.80
C VAL A 345 4.99 -2.79 -8.75
N LEU A 346 5.79 -3.73 -8.23
CA LEU A 346 5.34 -4.66 -7.19
C LEU A 346 4.85 -3.89 -5.96
N THR A 347 5.64 -2.94 -5.47
CA THR A 347 5.28 -2.13 -4.31
C THR A 347 4.03 -1.29 -4.55
N ALA A 348 3.90 -0.64 -5.71
CA ALA A 348 2.70 0.14 -6.04
C ALA A 348 1.45 -0.75 -6.12
N ALA A 349 1.57 -1.92 -6.74
CA ALA A 349 0.49 -2.88 -6.90
C ALA A 349 0.02 -3.47 -5.56
N ASP A 350 0.95 -3.82 -4.67
CA ASP A 350 0.67 -4.30 -3.32
C ASP A 350 -0.12 -3.26 -2.51
N ILE A 351 0.37 -2.01 -2.46
CA ILE A 351 -0.31 -0.92 -1.74
C ILE A 351 -1.71 -0.66 -2.32
N ALA A 352 -1.87 -0.69 -3.65
CA ALA A 352 -3.15 -0.50 -4.32
C ALA A 352 -4.14 -1.67 -4.13
N ALA A 353 -3.64 -2.87 -3.85
CA ALA A 353 -4.46 -4.07 -3.63
C ALA A 353 -5.10 -4.10 -2.24
N VAL A 354 -4.49 -3.44 -1.25
CA VAL A 354 -5.07 -3.33 0.09
C VAL A 354 -6.48 -2.72 0.07
N GLY A 355 -6.68 -1.67 -0.74
CA GLY A 355 -7.99 -1.08 -0.92
C GLY A 355 -8.00 0.26 -1.68
N PRO A 356 -9.20 0.74 -2.04
CA PRO A 356 -9.36 2.05 -2.67
C PRO A 356 -8.82 3.17 -1.76
N GLY A 357 -8.09 4.13 -2.33
CA GLY A 357 -7.56 5.28 -1.60
C GLY A 357 -6.30 5.01 -0.77
N VAL A 358 -5.80 3.76 -0.71
CA VAL A 358 -4.58 3.43 0.05
C VAL A 358 -3.32 3.89 -0.70
N LEU A 359 -3.23 3.60 -2.01
CA LEU A 359 -2.24 4.22 -2.89
C LEU A 359 -2.77 5.58 -3.34
N THR A 360 -2.41 6.63 -2.60
CA THR A 360 -2.70 8.02 -2.97
C THR A 360 -1.70 8.53 -3.99
N LYS A 361 -2.05 9.61 -4.73
CA LYS A 361 -1.12 10.26 -5.66
C LYS A 361 0.13 10.80 -4.96
N TRP A 362 -0.01 11.23 -3.71
CA TRP A 362 1.12 11.54 -2.83
C TRP A 362 2.06 10.34 -2.57
N LYS A 363 1.52 9.18 -2.18
CA LYS A 363 2.35 7.97 -1.96
C LYS A 363 2.99 7.51 -3.27
N GLU A 364 2.27 7.61 -4.38
CA GLU A 364 2.78 7.35 -5.72
C GLU A 364 3.98 8.26 -6.04
N SER A 365 3.89 9.57 -5.76
CA SER A 365 4.98 10.51 -6.03
C SER A 365 6.22 10.23 -5.18
N LEU A 366 6.08 9.81 -3.92
CA LEU A 366 7.22 9.40 -3.08
C LEU A 366 7.95 8.18 -3.64
N LEU A 367 7.20 7.18 -4.13
CA LEU A 367 7.78 6.00 -4.78
C LEU A 367 8.51 6.38 -6.08
N ILE A 368 7.91 7.25 -6.90
CA ILE A 368 8.52 7.74 -8.15
C ILE A 368 9.80 8.54 -7.86
N GLU A 369 9.79 9.38 -6.83
CA GLU A 369 10.95 10.17 -6.43
C GLU A 369 12.14 9.28 -6.07
N LEU A 370 11.93 8.28 -5.19
CA LEU A 370 12.97 7.32 -4.84
C LEU A 370 13.46 6.54 -6.07
N TYR A 371 12.53 6.11 -6.94
CA TYR A 371 12.85 5.42 -8.18
C TYR A 371 13.77 6.26 -9.09
N GLN A 372 13.42 7.52 -9.37
CA GLN A 372 14.17 8.38 -10.29
C GLN A 372 15.59 8.67 -9.77
N ARG A 373 15.72 8.93 -8.47
CA ARG A 373 17.03 9.20 -7.84
C ARG A 373 17.91 7.95 -7.83
N THR A 374 17.32 6.81 -7.50
CA THR A 374 18.04 5.53 -7.50
C THR A 374 18.41 5.10 -8.91
N MET A 375 17.57 5.38 -9.92
CA MET A 375 17.82 5.01 -11.31
C MET A 375 19.16 5.54 -11.81
N SER A 376 19.48 6.80 -11.48
CA SER A 376 20.76 7.42 -11.87
C SER A 376 21.98 6.71 -11.26
N GLU A 377 21.83 6.16 -10.06
CA GLU A 377 22.89 5.41 -9.37
C GLU A 377 23.06 4.00 -9.95
N VAL A 378 21.95 3.30 -10.24
CA VAL A 378 22.01 1.94 -10.81
C VAL A 378 22.28 1.91 -12.31
N SER A 379 22.05 3.02 -13.04
CA SER A 379 22.43 3.17 -14.45
C SER A 379 23.87 3.62 -14.64
N GLY A 380 24.50 4.20 -13.62
CA GLY A 380 25.86 4.76 -13.67
C GLY A 380 25.94 6.16 -14.29
N GLU A 381 24.82 6.84 -14.50
CA GLU A 381 24.72 8.16 -15.15
C GLU A 381 24.91 9.32 -14.16
N ARG A 382 25.95 9.29 -13.33
CA ARG A 382 26.29 10.48 -12.51
C ARG A 382 26.85 11.58 -13.42
N ASN A 383 26.02 12.57 -13.73
CA ASN A 383 26.48 13.87 -14.23
C ASN A 383 27.27 14.56 -13.12
N GLY A 384 28.61 14.51 -13.22
CA GLY A 384 29.56 15.11 -12.29
C GLY A 384 29.65 16.63 -12.41
N VAL A 385 28.54 17.35 -12.21
CA VAL A 385 28.56 18.81 -12.09
C VAL A 385 28.98 19.17 -10.66
N GLU A 386 30.05 19.96 -10.52
CA GLU A 386 30.53 20.44 -9.21
C GLU A 386 29.44 21.26 -8.49
N ALA A 387 29.38 21.13 -7.16
CA ALA A 387 28.40 21.77 -6.29
C ALA A 387 28.20 23.29 -6.50
N PRO A 388 29.25 24.12 -6.70
CA PRO A 388 29.10 25.57 -6.89
C PRO A 388 28.37 25.94 -8.20
N GLU A 389 28.64 25.21 -9.28
CA GLU A 389 28.03 25.46 -10.60
C GLU A 389 26.54 25.12 -10.58
N ARG A 390 26.17 24.10 -9.79
CA ARG A 390 24.79 23.64 -9.64
C ARG A 390 23.91 24.64 -8.89
N ILE A 391 24.41 25.25 -7.80
CA ILE A 391 23.65 26.31 -7.09
C ILE A 391 23.38 27.50 -8.01
N ARG A 392 24.36 27.88 -8.83
CA ARG A 392 24.20 28.97 -9.79
C ARG A 392 23.14 28.65 -10.85
N GLN A 393 23.15 27.44 -11.40
CA GLN A 393 22.10 26.98 -12.32
C GLN A 393 20.70 27.06 -11.70
N ILE A 394 20.56 26.57 -10.46
CA ILE A 394 19.29 26.68 -9.71
C ILE A 394 18.90 28.15 -9.53
N ALA A 395 19.83 29.01 -9.14
CA ALA A 395 19.57 30.44 -8.96
C ALA A 395 19.09 31.12 -10.26
N GLU A 396 19.66 30.75 -11.41
CA GLU A 396 19.22 31.25 -12.72
C GLU A 396 17.79 30.80 -13.07
N GLU A 397 17.46 29.52 -12.84
CA GLU A 397 16.11 29.00 -13.06
C GLU A 397 15.09 29.68 -12.16
N VAL A 398 15.39 29.79 -10.87
CA VAL A 398 14.55 30.46 -9.86
C VAL A 398 14.32 31.93 -10.23
N SER A 399 15.37 32.63 -10.68
CA SER A 399 15.29 34.05 -11.06
C SER A 399 14.41 34.29 -12.29
N ARG A 400 14.24 33.29 -13.16
CA ARG A 400 13.36 33.37 -14.34
C ARG A 400 11.89 33.07 -14.01
N HIS A 401 11.59 32.60 -12.80
CA HIS A 401 10.23 32.24 -12.41
C HIS A 401 9.32 33.49 -12.33
N PRO A 402 8.03 33.42 -12.73
CA PRO A 402 7.13 34.58 -12.72
C PRO A 402 6.97 35.27 -11.36
N SER A 403 7.02 34.51 -10.25
CA SER A 403 6.98 35.06 -8.89
C SER A 403 8.18 35.95 -8.54
N MET A 404 9.25 35.90 -9.35
CA MET A 404 10.46 36.70 -9.23
C MET A 404 10.55 37.81 -10.30
N ALA A 405 9.62 37.85 -11.25
CA ALA A 405 9.73 38.64 -12.48
C ALA A 405 9.45 40.16 -12.32
N GLU A 406 8.79 40.59 -11.24
CA GLU A 406 8.45 42.01 -11.02
C GLU A 406 9.66 42.89 -10.69
N GLN A 407 10.86 42.32 -10.50
CA GLN A 407 12.03 43.09 -10.09
C GLN A 407 13.28 42.68 -10.89
N ALA A 408 13.65 43.49 -11.89
CA ALA A 408 14.63 43.14 -12.93
C ALA A 408 16.11 43.34 -12.54
N ASP A 409 16.45 44.26 -11.64
CA ASP A 409 17.85 44.54 -11.28
C ASP A 409 18.30 43.79 -10.02
N GLY A 410 19.34 42.97 -10.16
CA GLY A 410 20.01 42.30 -9.03
C GLY A 410 19.32 41.05 -8.47
N THR A 411 18.19 40.61 -9.05
CA THR A 411 17.43 39.44 -8.56
C THR A 411 18.26 38.17 -8.51
N LEU A 412 19.09 37.89 -9.52
CA LEU A 412 19.98 36.73 -9.51
C LEU A 412 20.95 36.75 -8.33
N VAL A 413 21.62 37.89 -8.10
CA VAL A 413 22.57 38.05 -6.99
C VAL A 413 21.87 37.88 -5.64
N TRP A 414 20.67 38.45 -5.50
CA TRP A 414 19.88 38.27 -4.29
C TRP A 414 19.46 36.80 -4.11
N VAL A 415 18.96 36.13 -5.15
CA VAL A 415 18.57 34.71 -5.09
C VAL A 415 19.76 33.84 -4.66
N GLU A 416 20.94 34.05 -5.25
CA GLU A 416 22.16 33.35 -4.83
C GLU A 416 22.50 33.59 -3.36
N GLN A 417 22.40 34.83 -2.87
CA GLN A 417 22.65 35.16 -1.46
C GLN A 417 21.64 34.52 -0.52
N GLN A 418 20.37 34.49 -0.93
CA GLN A 418 19.31 33.86 -0.14
C GLN A 418 19.44 32.34 -0.12
N LEU A 419 19.76 31.70 -1.25
CA LEU A 419 19.99 30.26 -1.33
C LEU A 419 21.11 29.80 -0.40
N LYS A 420 22.15 30.63 -0.21
CA LYS A 420 23.24 30.36 0.76
C LYS A 420 22.79 30.38 2.22
N GLN A 421 21.63 30.98 2.54
CA GLN A 421 21.06 30.94 3.89
C GLN A 421 20.33 29.62 4.17
N PHE A 422 19.93 28.89 3.14
CA PHE A 422 19.32 27.58 3.29
C PHE A 422 20.38 26.48 3.45
N PRO A 423 20.04 25.37 4.12
CA PRO A 423 20.88 24.17 4.08
C PRO A 423 21.13 23.70 2.65
N GLU A 424 22.33 23.22 2.33
CA GLU A 424 22.68 22.78 0.97
C GLU A 424 21.69 21.74 0.40
N ARG A 425 21.22 20.81 1.24
CA ARG A 425 20.21 19.81 0.87
C ARG A 425 18.90 20.41 0.32
N TYR A 426 18.51 21.60 0.78
CA TYR A 426 17.32 22.27 0.30
C TYR A 426 17.53 22.76 -1.13
N ALA A 427 18.67 23.41 -1.41
CA ALA A 427 18.96 23.94 -2.73
C ALA A 427 18.99 22.83 -3.79
N TYR A 428 19.61 21.68 -3.48
CA TYR A 428 19.73 20.59 -4.45
C TYR A 428 18.50 19.69 -4.56
N GLY A 429 17.67 19.63 -3.52
CA GLY A 429 16.53 18.73 -3.43
C GLY A 429 15.18 19.35 -3.80
N MET A 430 15.08 20.68 -3.82
CA MET A 430 13.80 21.38 -3.97
C MET A 430 13.59 21.87 -5.42
N PRO A 431 12.39 21.71 -6.01
CA PRO A 431 12.08 22.25 -7.33
C PRO A 431 12.22 23.78 -7.39
N SER A 432 12.81 24.29 -8.48
CA SER A 432 13.09 25.72 -8.69
C SER A 432 11.83 26.61 -8.55
N ALA A 433 10.66 26.13 -8.97
CA ALA A 433 9.39 26.85 -8.81
C ALA A 433 9.00 27.05 -7.33
N ARG A 434 9.18 26.02 -6.49
CA ARG A 434 8.88 26.10 -5.05
C ARG A 434 9.90 26.96 -4.33
N ILE A 435 11.18 26.86 -4.70
CA ILE A 435 12.21 27.77 -4.19
C ILE A 435 11.81 29.23 -4.47
N ALA A 436 11.32 29.53 -5.68
CA ALA A 436 10.88 30.87 -6.03
C ALA A 436 9.69 31.36 -5.18
N ALA A 437 8.72 30.50 -4.89
CA ALA A 437 7.60 30.81 -3.99
C ALA A 437 8.10 31.10 -2.56
N HIS A 438 8.96 30.24 -2.00
CA HIS A 438 9.54 30.42 -0.67
C HIS A 438 10.34 31.72 -0.56
N LEU A 439 11.17 32.04 -1.55
CA LEU A 439 11.92 33.29 -1.57
C LEU A 439 11.01 34.52 -1.68
N ALA A 440 9.94 34.44 -2.46
CA ALA A 440 8.94 35.52 -2.54
C ALA A 440 8.22 35.74 -1.20
N ALA A 441 7.96 34.69 -0.42
CA ALA A 441 7.41 34.80 0.94
C ALA A 441 8.44 35.38 1.93
N VAL A 442 9.68 34.90 1.92
CA VAL A 442 10.78 35.44 2.75
C VAL A 442 10.95 36.94 2.51
N ARG A 443 10.88 37.40 1.26
CA ARG A 443 11.04 38.82 0.92
C ARG A 443 9.93 39.71 1.50
N ARG A 444 8.73 39.16 1.75
CA ARG A 444 7.58 39.87 2.35
C ARG A 444 7.55 39.82 3.89
N LEU A 445 8.42 39.01 4.51
CA LEU A 445 8.44 38.81 5.95
C LEU A 445 9.01 40.04 6.68
N HIS A 446 8.27 40.56 7.67
CA HIS A 446 8.79 41.53 8.63
C HIS A 446 8.94 40.91 10.03
N VAL A 447 9.66 41.59 10.91
CA VAL A 447 9.87 41.13 12.30
C VAL A 447 8.52 41.03 13.03
N GLY A 448 8.26 39.86 13.63
CA GLY A 448 7.01 39.55 14.32
C GLY A 448 5.86 39.07 13.41
N ASP A 449 6.06 39.03 12.10
CA ASP A 449 5.10 38.45 11.18
C ASP A 449 5.13 36.92 11.21
N VAL A 450 3.96 36.35 10.93
CA VAL A 450 3.78 34.94 10.60
C VAL A 450 2.98 34.91 9.31
N LEU A 451 3.64 34.53 8.22
CA LEU A 451 3.02 34.40 6.90
C LEU A 451 2.65 32.94 6.70
N VAL A 452 1.41 32.68 6.29
CA VAL A 452 0.94 31.34 5.94
C VAL A 452 0.41 31.38 4.52
N GLU A 453 1.12 30.74 3.60
CA GLU A 453 0.68 30.56 2.22
C GLU A 453 0.04 29.19 2.07
N THR A 454 -1.04 29.13 1.29
CA THR A 454 -1.80 27.91 1.09
C THR A 454 -1.98 27.65 -0.39
N GLU A 455 -1.66 26.45 -0.84
CA GLU A 455 -1.85 26.03 -2.22
C GLU A 455 -2.50 24.63 -2.26
N PHE A 456 -3.43 24.41 -3.20
CA PHE A 456 -3.98 23.08 -3.44
C PHE A 456 -3.32 22.46 -4.66
N ASN A 457 -2.71 21.29 -4.48
CA ASN A 457 -2.17 20.51 -5.57
C ASN A 457 -3.25 19.54 -6.09
N GLY A 458 -3.84 19.89 -7.24
CA GLY A 458 -4.88 19.07 -7.87
C GLY A 458 -4.41 17.71 -8.37
N GLU A 459 -3.13 17.54 -8.68
CA GLU A 459 -2.55 16.27 -9.13
C GLU A 459 -2.35 15.30 -7.97
N LEU A 460 -1.86 15.80 -6.83
CA LEU A 460 -1.60 15.00 -5.63
C LEU A 460 -2.84 14.85 -4.74
N GLY A 461 -3.83 15.72 -4.90
CA GLY A 461 -5.01 15.79 -4.04
C GLY A 461 -4.71 16.28 -2.62
N THR A 462 -3.62 17.03 -2.45
CA THR A 462 -3.13 17.52 -1.15
C THR A 462 -3.15 19.05 -1.09
N CYS A 463 -3.20 19.58 0.12
CA CYS A 463 -2.98 21.01 0.38
C CYS A 463 -1.56 21.20 0.92
N GLU A 464 -0.89 22.23 0.45
CA GLU A 464 0.38 22.70 1.00
C GLU A 464 0.12 23.93 1.87
N TYR A 465 0.65 23.92 3.10
CA TYR A 465 0.73 25.08 3.97
C TYR A 465 2.21 25.44 4.15
N THR A 466 2.62 26.60 3.64
CA THR A 466 3.96 27.14 3.83
C THR A 466 3.91 28.22 4.89
N VAL A 467 4.56 27.97 6.02
CA VAL A 467 4.65 28.88 7.16
C VAL A 467 6.02 29.54 7.16
N VAL A 468 6.04 30.87 7.01
CA VAL A 468 7.26 31.68 7.04
C VAL A 468 7.21 32.62 8.23
N ALA A 469 8.16 32.48 9.15
CA ALA A 469 8.23 33.26 10.38
C ALA A 469 9.68 33.38 10.86
N HIS A 470 9.96 34.30 11.79
CA HIS A 470 11.22 34.26 12.51
C HIS A 470 11.18 33.18 13.60
N ASN A 471 12.29 32.47 13.81
CA ASN A 471 12.39 31.35 14.76
C ASN A 471 12.14 31.77 16.22
N ASP A 472 12.32 33.05 16.53
CA ASP A 472 12.10 33.64 17.86
C ASP A 472 10.65 34.08 18.11
N VAL A 473 9.76 33.99 17.11
CA VAL A 473 8.34 34.35 17.26
C VAL A 473 7.70 33.53 18.39
N THR A 474 7.95 32.23 18.42
CA THR A 474 7.49 31.39 19.51
C THR A 474 8.26 30.06 19.56
N PRO A 475 8.57 29.53 20.75
CA PRO A 475 9.14 28.18 20.85
C PRO A 475 8.15 27.10 20.37
N GLY A 476 8.68 26.03 19.79
CA GLY A 476 7.89 24.84 19.43
C GLY A 476 6.92 25.04 18.26
N ILE A 477 7.33 25.82 17.24
CA ILE A 477 6.54 26.14 16.04
C ILE A 477 5.88 24.89 15.44
N PHE A 478 6.67 23.84 15.18
CA PHE A 478 6.17 22.59 14.61
C PHE A 478 5.06 21.92 15.44
N SER A 479 5.30 21.75 16.74
CA SER A 479 4.33 21.15 17.67
C SER A 479 3.02 21.94 17.69
N LYS A 480 3.10 23.28 17.75
CA LYS A 480 1.91 24.15 17.72
C LYS A 480 1.12 24.01 16.41
N ILE A 481 1.82 23.96 15.26
CA ILE A 481 1.17 23.75 13.96
C ILE A 481 0.50 22.37 13.92
N ALA A 482 1.19 21.31 14.35
CA ALA A 482 0.63 19.96 14.42
C ALA A 482 -0.64 19.92 15.29
N GLY A 483 -0.64 20.62 16.44
CA GLY A 483 -1.81 20.75 17.29
C GLY A 483 -2.97 21.52 16.63
N VAL A 484 -2.70 22.59 15.89
CA VAL A 484 -3.71 23.33 15.13
C VAL A 484 -4.31 22.48 14.00
N MET A 485 -3.48 21.75 13.25
CA MET A 485 -3.93 20.85 12.19
C MET A 485 -4.82 19.74 12.77
N ALA A 486 -4.35 19.07 13.82
CA ALA A 486 -5.10 18.04 14.52
C ALA A 486 -6.43 18.58 15.08
N GLY A 487 -6.43 19.75 15.72
CA GLY A 487 -7.64 20.38 16.27
C GLY A 487 -8.60 20.90 15.18
N SER A 488 -8.10 21.14 13.97
CA SER A 488 -8.91 21.50 12.80
C SER A 488 -9.39 20.28 12.01
N GLY A 489 -8.97 19.07 12.38
CA GLY A 489 -9.34 17.82 11.69
C GLY A 489 -8.56 17.57 10.40
N VAL A 490 -7.45 18.29 10.18
CA VAL A 490 -6.59 18.18 9.00
C VAL A 490 -5.46 17.18 9.30
N GLN A 491 -5.20 16.26 8.37
CA GLN A 491 -4.17 15.23 8.51
C GLN A 491 -2.87 15.69 7.84
N ILE A 492 -1.76 15.66 8.59
CA ILE A 492 -0.42 15.92 8.02
C ILE A 492 0.08 14.63 7.37
N LEU A 493 0.64 14.73 6.17
CA LEU A 493 1.24 13.62 5.41
C LEU A 493 2.78 13.72 5.38
N ASP A 494 3.29 14.93 5.26
CA ASP A 494 4.71 15.23 5.22
C ASP A 494 4.95 16.64 5.73
N ALA A 495 6.08 16.84 6.39
CA ALA A 495 6.48 18.15 6.84
C ALA A 495 7.99 18.34 6.71
N GLN A 496 8.37 19.47 6.12
CA GLN A 496 9.76 19.87 5.96
C GLN A 496 9.99 21.14 6.77
N ILE A 497 10.89 21.05 7.76
CA ILE A 497 11.12 22.10 8.74
C ILE A 497 12.49 22.73 8.48
N LEU A 498 12.46 23.90 7.86
CA LEU A 498 13.65 24.54 7.32
C LEU A 498 13.92 25.83 8.08
N THR A 499 14.92 25.79 8.96
CA THR A 499 15.48 26.99 9.57
C THR A 499 16.70 27.44 8.79
N ARG A 500 16.67 28.67 8.29
CA ARG A 500 17.78 29.33 7.61
C ARG A 500 18.82 29.84 8.61
N ALA A 501 20.03 30.09 8.13
CA ALA A 501 21.14 30.60 8.96
C ALA A 501 20.85 31.99 9.57
N ASP A 502 19.97 32.78 8.97
CA ASP A 502 19.50 34.08 9.46
C ASP A 502 18.30 33.99 10.42
N GLY A 503 17.93 32.78 10.86
CA GLY A 503 16.87 32.57 11.85
C GLY A 503 15.45 32.65 11.28
N ILE A 504 15.28 32.70 9.96
CA ILE A 504 13.97 32.59 9.30
C ILE A 504 13.60 31.11 9.13
N VAL A 505 12.40 30.76 9.55
CA VAL A 505 11.80 29.43 9.39
C VAL A 505 10.91 29.45 8.15
N VAL A 506 11.03 28.41 7.32
CA VAL A 506 10.24 28.19 6.10
C VAL A 506 9.71 26.76 6.15
N ASP A 507 8.67 26.56 6.95
CA ASP A 507 8.12 25.23 7.18
C ASP A 507 7.04 24.92 6.16
N THR A 508 7.11 23.73 5.57
CA THR A 508 6.15 23.30 4.55
C THR A 508 5.45 22.04 5.03
N PHE A 509 4.11 22.07 5.05
CA PHE A 509 3.27 20.95 5.47
C PHE A 509 2.40 20.51 4.30
N GLN A 510 2.57 19.27 3.89
CA GLN A 510 1.65 18.59 2.98
C GLN A 510 0.57 17.92 3.79
N VAL A 511 -0.68 18.28 3.52
CA VAL A 511 -1.84 17.85 4.32
C VAL A 511 -3.00 17.40 3.47
N MET A 512 -3.87 16.61 4.08
CA MET A 512 -5.16 16.18 3.52
C MET A 512 -6.28 16.63 4.47
N ASP A 513 -7.34 17.23 3.91
CA ASP A 513 -8.56 17.50 4.67
C ASP A 513 -9.58 16.38 4.38
N PRO A 514 -9.82 15.45 5.33
CA PRO A 514 -10.68 14.29 5.11
C PRO A 514 -12.16 14.67 4.92
N ASP A 515 -12.55 15.90 5.26
CA ASP A 515 -13.93 16.37 5.12
C ASP A 515 -14.26 16.79 3.67
N TYR A 516 -13.28 16.85 2.76
CA TYR A 516 -13.46 17.26 1.36
C TYR A 516 -12.88 16.25 0.37
N GLN A 517 -13.65 15.94 -0.68
CA GLN A 517 -13.14 15.20 -1.84
C GLN A 517 -12.65 16.21 -2.89
N GLY A 518 -11.33 16.42 -2.98
CA GLY A 518 -10.71 17.39 -3.88
C GLY A 518 -10.32 18.70 -3.16
N ALA A 519 -10.32 19.82 -3.89
CA ALA A 519 -9.89 21.11 -3.35
C ALA A 519 -10.84 21.60 -2.24
N PRO A 520 -10.34 21.83 -1.01
CA PRO A 520 -11.14 22.49 0.01
C PRO A 520 -11.49 23.92 -0.40
N PRO A 521 -12.62 24.49 0.08
CA PRO A 521 -12.94 25.89 -0.16
C PRO A 521 -11.79 26.82 0.28
N ALA A 522 -11.52 27.88 -0.48
CA ALA A 522 -10.45 28.82 -0.15
C ALA A 522 -10.62 29.44 1.26
N GLU A 523 -11.87 29.60 1.73
CA GLU A 523 -12.16 30.02 3.10
C GLU A 523 -11.71 29.00 4.16
N ARG A 524 -11.85 27.71 3.89
CA ARG A 524 -11.38 26.63 4.76
C ARG A 524 -9.86 26.67 4.91
N LEU A 525 -9.14 26.79 3.79
CA LEU A 525 -7.68 26.89 3.78
C LEU A 525 -7.20 28.13 4.56
N ARG A 526 -7.79 29.29 4.27
CA ARG A 526 -7.48 30.54 4.98
C ARG A 526 -7.77 30.43 6.48
N THR A 527 -8.91 29.86 6.87
CA THR A 527 -9.27 29.72 8.30
C THR A 527 -8.24 28.88 9.07
N VAL A 528 -7.76 27.78 8.48
CA VAL A 528 -6.70 26.97 9.10
C VAL A 528 -5.39 27.76 9.15
N GLY A 529 -5.02 28.46 8.07
CA GLY A 529 -3.82 29.31 8.03
C GLY A 529 -3.85 30.44 9.05
N ASP A 530 -4.97 31.14 9.18
CA ASP A 530 -5.17 32.23 10.15
C ASP A 530 -5.07 31.72 11.59
N ARG A 531 -5.58 30.50 11.88
CA ARG A 531 -5.41 29.85 13.18
C ARG A 531 -3.96 29.50 13.48
N ILE A 532 -3.22 29.00 12.49
CA ILE A 532 -1.78 28.77 12.63
C ILE A 532 -1.09 30.08 13.01
N ALA A 533 -1.34 31.16 12.27
CA ALA A 533 -0.76 32.47 12.56
C ALA A 533 -1.16 32.99 13.95
N SER A 534 -2.42 32.84 14.35
CA SER A 534 -2.94 33.25 15.66
C SER A 534 -2.26 32.52 16.82
N VAL A 535 -2.11 31.19 16.74
CA VAL A 535 -1.44 30.39 17.76
C VAL A 535 0.06 30.71 17.83
N LEU A 536 0.71 30.90 16.68
CA LEU A 536 2.13 31.26 16.65
C LEU A 536 2.39 32.67 17.21
N LYS A 537 1.48 33.62 17.00
CA LYS A 537 1.51 34.96 17.60
C LYS A 537 1.09 34.99 19.08
N GLY A 538 0.65 33.86 19.64
CA GLY A 538 0.21 33.75 21.04
C GLY A 538 -1.16 34.36 21.33
N TRP A 539 -1.97 34.64 20.30
CA TRP A 539 -3.34 35.15 20.45
C TRP A 539 -4.34 34.06 20.81
N GLU A 540 -3.98 32.79 20.55
CA GLU A 540 -4.78 31.62 20.88
C GLU A 540 -3.88 30.50 21.45
N HIS A 541 -4.40 29.69 22.38
CA HIS A 541 -3.70 28.54 22.93
C HIS A 541 -4.04 27.25 22.17
N VAL A 542 -3.02 26.45 21.85
CA VAL A 542 -3.18 25.19 21.08
C VAL A 542 -4.13 24.19 21.77
N ASP A 543 -4.11 24.12 23.11
CA ASP A 543 -4.97 23.23 23.89
C ASP A 543 -6.46 23.58 23.72
N ASP A 544 -6.78 24.86 23.54
CA ASP A 544 -8.16 25.31 23.30
C ASP A 544 -8.64 24.91 21.90
N VAL A 545 -7.74 24.99 20.90
CA VAL A 545 -8.03 24.54 19.53
C VAL A 545 -8.32 23.04 19.51
N LEU A 546 -7.48 22.24 20.17
CA LEU A 546 -7.65 20.79 20.29
C LEU A 546 -8.95 20.42 21.02
N ARG A 547 -9.26 21.08 22.14
CA ARG A 547 -10.51 20.85 22.90
C ARG A 547 -11.76 21.16 22.09
N ARG A 548 -11.75 22.21 21.27
CA ARG A 548 -12.88 22.56 20.39
C ARG A 548 -13.05 21.52 19.28
N GLY A 549 -11.96 21.04 18.68
CA GLY A 549 -11.99 20.00 17.65
C GLY A 549 -12.46 18.63 18.15
N ALA A 550 -12.02 18.23 19.36
CA ALA A 550 -12.37 16.94 19.96
C ALA A 550 -13.88 16.77 20.25
N ARG A 551 -14.64 17.87 20.42
CA ARG A 551 -16.09 17.82 20.68
C ARG A 551 -16.93 17.45 19.45
N LEU A 552 -16.34 17.41 18.25
CA LEU A 552 -17.08 17.28 16.98
C LEU A 552 -17.01 15.89 16.32
N LYS A 553 -16.18 14.96 16.78
CA LYS A 553 -16.12 13.58 16.25
C LYS A 553 -16.18 12.55 17.38
N LEU A 554 -17.40 12.11 17.72
CA LEU A 554 -17.65 10.99 18.64
C LEU A 554 -17.65 9.67 17.86
N THR A 555 -16.56 9.35 17.16
CA THR A 555 -16.38 8.02 16.59
C THR A 555 -15.87 7.12 17.71
N ARG A 556 -16.74 6.22 18.19
CA ARG A 556 -16.39 5.14 19.11
C ARG A 556 -15.26 4.33 18.47
N SER A 557 -14.08 4.35 19.10
CA SER A 557 -12.98 3.45 18.76
C SER A 557 -13.33 2.05 19.27
N LEU A 558 -13.20 1.04 18.41
CA LEU A 558 -13.26 -0.36 18.81
C LEU A 558 -12.00 -0.69 19.62
N PRO A 559 -12.11 -1.33 20.79
CA PRO A 559 -10.93 -1.76 21.52
C PRO A 559 -10.23 -2.87 20.73
N LYS A 560 -8.93 -2.67 20.48
CA LYS A 560 -8.00 -3.66 19.95
C LYS A 560 -7.10 -4.12 21.09
N ALA A 561 -6.51 -5.30 20.98
CA ALA A 561 -5.24 -5.54 21.68
C ALA A 561 -4.22 -4.56 21.07
N PRO A 562 -3.65 -3.61 21.83
CA PRO A 562 -2.68 -2.68 21.27
C PRO A 562 -1.54 -3.49 20.64
N ASP A 563 -1.22 -3.22 19.38
CA ASP A 563 0.12 -3.56 18.91
C ASP A 563 1.09 -2.79 19.81
N ALA A 564 2.21 -3.40 20.19
CA ALA A 564 3.17 -2.72 21.06
C ALA A 564 3.58 -1.40 20.42
N THR A 565 3.43 -0.29 21.15
CA THR A 565 4.03 0.97 20.75
C THR A 565 5.53 0.73 20.67
N GLU A 566 6.15 1.05 19.55
CA GLU A 566 7.57 0.85 19.36
C GLU A 566 8.21 2.15 18.89
N VAL A 567 9.18 2.63 19.66
CA VAL A 567 9.99 3.78 19.29
C VAL A 567 11.42 3.30 19.04
N ARG A 568 11.91 3.50 17.82
CA ARG A 568 13.30 3.18 17.44
C ARG A 568 14.06 4.48 17.20
N VAL A 569 15.32 4.48 17.60
CA VAL A 569 16.23 5.62 17.38
C VAL A 569 17.36 5.15 16.48
N ASP A 570 17.49 5.78 15.32
CA ASP A 570 18.52 5.54 14.32
C ASP A 570 19.46 6.75 14.29
N ASN A 571 20.71 6.50 14.66
CA ASN A 571 21.76 7.51 14.73
C ASN A 571 22.89 7.22 13.74
N GLU A 572 22.65 6.46 12.68
CA GLU A 572 23.66 6.07 11.68
C GLU A 572 23.32 6.55 10.27
N THR A 573 22.02 6.53 9.93
CA THR A 573 21.54 6.80 8.57
C THR A 573 21.76 8.25 8.13
N SER A 574 21.68 9.24 9.02
CA SER A 574 21.92 10.65 8.69
C SER A 574 23.19 11.16 9.37
N ASP A 575 24.01 11.94 8.69
CA ASP A 575 25.16 12.63 9.32
C ASP A 575 24.74 13.80 10.21
N ALA A 576 23.63 14.44 9.87
CA ALA A 576 23.21 15.70 10.50
C ALA A 576 22.19 15.51 11.62
N TYR A 577 21.40 14.42 11.60
CA TYR A 577 20.24 14.25 12.48
C TYR A 577 20.18 12.88 13.14
N THR A 578 19.55 12.85 14.31
CA THR A 578 19.07 11.63 14.94
C THR A 578 17.67 11.34 14.39
N ILE A 579 17.41 10.13 13.92
CA ILE A 579 16.13 9.74 13.34
C ILE A 579 15.33 8.95 14.37
N ILE A 580 14.06 9.30 14.55
CA ILE A 580 13.13 8.60 15.43
C ILE A 580 12.05 7.96 14.55
N ASP A 581 11.97 6.64 14.57
CA ASP A 581 10.86 5.89 13.97
C ASP A 581 9.84 5.54 15.06
N VAL A 582 8.60 5.98 14.90
CA VAL A 582 7.49 5.75 15.84
C VAL A 582 6.45 4.85 15.18
N PHE A 583 6.17 3.72 15.81
CA PHE A 583 5.12 2.77 15.43
C PHE A 583 4.05 2.73 16.52
N ALA A 584 2.85 3.21 16.21
CA ALA A 584 1.73 3.27 17.16
C ALA A 584 0.37 3.27 16.43
N ASP A 585 -0.71 2.98 17.15
CA ASP A 585 -2.08 3.11 16.60
C ASP A 585 -2.43 4.60 16.39
N ASP A 586 -2.92 4.96 15.20
CA ASP A 586 -3.20 6.36 14.86
C ASP A 586 -4.44 6.90 15.60
N ARG A 587 -4.28 8.06 16.24
CA ARG A 587 -5.37 8.77 16.91
C ARG A 587 -5.21 10.26 16.76
N GLN A 588 -6.33 10.96 16.57
CA GLN A 588 -6.33 12.42 16.48
C GLN A 588 -5.66 13.06 17.71
N GLY A 589 -4.59 13.81 17.47
CA GLY A 589 -3.77 14.46 18.49
C GLY A 589 -2.46 13.72 18.81
N LEU A 590 -2.28 12.48 18.36
CA LEU A 590 -1.06 11.69 18.62
C LEU A 590 0.20 12.41 18.10
N LEU A 591 0.15 12.94 16.88
CA LEU A 591 1.26 13.71 16.31
C LEU A 591 1.64 14.93 17.18
N TYR A 592 0.67 15.64 17.75
CA TYR A 592 0.95 16.72 18.69
C TYR A 592 1.63 16.20 19.96
N VAL A 593 1.17 15.08 20.52
CA VAL A 593 1.78 14.47 21.72
C VAL A 593 3.25 14.09 21.46
N ILE A 594 3.54 13.44 20.34
CA ILE A 594 4.90 13.03 19.98
C ILE A 594 5.80 14.26 19.83
N THR A 595 5.34 15.23 19.04
CA THR A 595 6.14 16.41 18.68
C THR A 595 6.33 17.38 19.84
N ASN A 596 5.33 17.50 20.72
CA ASN A 596 5.44 18.24 21.97
C ASN A 596 6.40 17.56 22.94
N THR A 597 6.40 16.23 23.03
CA THR A 597 7.36 15.49 23.87
C THR A 597 8.80 15.70 23.38
N ILE A 598 9.05 15.59 22.07
CA ILE A 598 10.35 15.89 21.45
C ILE A 598 10.80 17.33 21.78
N PHE A 599 9.88 18.30 21.66
CA PHE A 599 10.16 19.69 22.02
C PHE A 599 10.47 19.88 23.51
N GLN A 600 9.72 19.25 24.40
CA GLN A 600 9.94 19.33 25.87
C GLN A 600 11.27 18.72 26.30
N LEU A 601 11.79 17.75 25.54
CA LEU A 601 13.14 17.19 25.72
C LEU A 601 14.24 18.13 25.20
N GLY A 602 13.89 19.31 24.69
CA GLY A 602 14.82 20.32 24.20
C GLY A 602 15.33 20.04 22.78
N LEU A 603 14.60 19.24 22.00
CA LEU A 603 14.98 18.89 20.63
C LEU A 603 14.15 19.65 19.62
N SER A 604 14.74 19.90 18.45
CA SER A 604 14.09 20.51 17.30
C SER A 604 13.90 19.48 16.20
N ILE A 605 12.73 19.48 15.56
CA ILE A 605 12.41 18.63 14.42
C ILE A 605 12.77 19.38 13.14
N HIS A 606 13.52 18.74 12.24
CA HIS A 606 13.97 19.30 10.96
C HIS A 606 13.23 18.70 9.76
N ALA A 607 12.70 17.51 9.89
CA ALA A 607 11.82 16.89 8.90
C ALA A 607 10.95 15.86 9.61
N ALA A 608 9.73 15.68 9.11
CA ALA A 608 8.84 14.63 9.55
C ALA A 608 8.13 13.99 8.36
N ARG A 609 8.18 12.67 8.25
CA ARG A 609 7.30 11.91 7.35
C ARG A 609 6.21 11.26 8.16
N ILE A 610 4.97 11.59 7.84
CA ILE A 610 3.79 11.11 8.55
C ILE A 610 3.09 10.11 7.64
N SER A 611 3.45 8.84 7.79
CA SER A 611 2.88 7.79 6.95
C SER A 611 1.96 6.92 7.79
N THR A 612 0.64 7.14 7.63
CA THR A 612 -0.34 6.17 8.11
C THR A 612 -0.43 5.04 7.08
N ARG A 613 0.00 3.83 7.48
CA ARG A 613 -0.32 2.60 6.74
C ARG A 613 -1.59 2.03 7.35
N LEU A 614 -2.70 2.22 6.64
CA LEU A 614 -4.03 1.80 7.09
C LEU A 614 -4.37 2.58 8.37
N ASP A 615 -4.21 2.03 9.58
CA ASP A 615 -4.34 2.81 10.84
C ASP A 615 -3.16 2.64 11.81
N GLN A 616 -2.00 2.13 11.36
CA GLN A 616 -0.75 2.21 12.10
C GLN A 616 0.08 3.39 11.60
N VAL A 617 0.46 4.27 12.53
CA VAL A 617 1.38 5.37 12.29
C VAL A 617 2.78 4.80 12.17
N ALA A 618 3.45 5.11 11.07
CA ALA A 618 4.90 4.95 10.92
C ALA A 618 5.49 6.34 10.71
N ASP A 619 5.53 7.11 11.80
CA ASP A 619 6.04 8.48 11.77
C ASP A 619 7.54 8.47 11.92
N VAL A 620 8.21 9.29 11.11
CA VAL A 620 9.65 9.44 11.17
C VAL A 620 10.00 10.88 11.40
N PHE A 621 10.77 11.15 12.46
CA PHE A 621 11.22 12.50 12.83
C PHE A 621 12.74 12.59 12.75
N TYR A 622 13.25 13.58 12.03
CA TYR A 622 14.66 13.94 12.01
C TYR A 622 14.89 15.05 13.04
N VAL A 623 15.63 14.76 14.09
CA VAL A 623 15.80 15.67 15.24
C VAL A 623 17.27 16.05 15.48
N ALA A 624 17.45 17.24 16.05
CA ALA A 624 18.72 17.73 16.58
C ALA A 624 18.49 18.47 17.90
N ASP A 625 19.57 18.71 18.65
CA ASP A 625 19.54 19.57 19.82
C ASP A 625 19.33 21.05 19.45
N GLN A 626 19.25 21.93 20.47
CA GLN A 626 19.06 23.37 20.27
C GLN A 626 20.23 24.07 19.54
N GLN A 627 21.39 23.42 19.44
CA GLN A 627 22.55 23.92 18.69
C GLN A 627 22.57 23.37 17.26
N GLY A 628 21.52 22.64 16.84
CA GLY A 628 21.43 22.00 15.53
C GLY A 628 22.36 20.81 15.36
N LYS A 629 22.85 20.23 16.47
CA LYS A 629 23.71 19.06 16.46
C LYS A 629 22.92 17.78 16.71
N LYS A 630 23.36 16.73 16.03
CA LYS A 630 22.90 15.36 16.26
C LYS A 630 23.21 14.91 17.69
N LEU A 631 22.33 14.10 18.27
CA LEU A 631 22.57 13.54 19.61
C LEU A 631 23.61 12.43 19.53
N GLU A 632 24.69 12.54 20.29
CA GLU A 632 25.75 11.51 20.36
C GLU A 632 25.74 10.73 21.68
N ASP A 633 25.19 11.33 22.75
CA ASP A 633 25.15 10.70 24.08
C ASP A 633 24.06 9.61 24.16
N HIS A 634 24.47 8.39 24.48
CA HIS A 634 23.56 7.25 24.61
C HIS A 634 22.49 7.46 25.69
N GLY A 635 22.80 8.19 26.77
CA GLY A 635 21.83 8.50 27.83
C GLY A 635 20.75 9.48 27.36
N GLN A 636 21.06 10.40 26.45
CA GLN A 636 20.08 11.27 25.80
C GLN A 636 19.21 10.50 24.80
N LEU A 637 19.79 9.59 24.01
CA LEU A 637 19.06 8.75 23.06
C LEU A 637 18.02 7.86 23.77
N GLU A 638 18.38 7.22 24.89
CA GLU A 638 17.43 6.39 25.65
C GLU A 638 16.35 7.20 26.35
N ARG A 639 16.68 8.40 26.84
CA ARG A 639 15.68 9.32 27.41
C ARG A 639 14.67 9.78 26.36
N LEU A 640 15.14 10.05 25.14
CA LEU A 640 14.30 10.38 24.00
C LEU A 640 13.37 9.22 23.65
N ARG A 641 13.92 8.01 23.48
CA ARG A 641 13.16 6.79 23.16
C ARG A 641 12.06 6.54 24.19
N THR A 642 12.45 6.42 25.46
CA THR A 642 11.54 6.09 26.57
C THR A 642 10.52 7.21 26.81
N GLY A 643 10.93 8.47 26.68
CA GLY A 643 10.05 9.62 26.87
C GLY A 643 8.92 9.68 25.84
N VAL A 644 9.23 9.45 24.56
CA VAL A 644 8.24 9.40 23.49
C VAL A 644 7.33 8.19 23.64
N GLU A 645 7.90 7.01 23.91
CA GLU A 645 7.15 5.75 24.11
C GLU A 645 6.12 5.89 25.25
N THR A 646 6.55 6.37 26.42
CA THR A 646 5.68 6.58 27.59
C THR A 646 4.59 7.62 27.32
N ALA A 647 4.89 8.69 26.57
CA ALA A 647 3.90 9.71 26.24
C ALA A 647 2.78 9.18 25.33
N ILE A 648 3.14 8.31 24.38
CA ILE A 648 2.19 7.65 23.49
C ILE A 648 1.30 6.68 24.27
N GLU A 649 1.88 5.81 25.09
CA GLU A 649 1.13 4.84 25.90
C GLU A 649 0.11 5.53 26.80
N ASN A 650 0.52 6.56 27.55
CA ASN A 650 -0.37 7.34 28.40
C ASN A 650 -1.52 8.00 27.61
N PHE A 651 -1.24 8.51 26.41
CA PHE A 651 -2.26 9.11 25.55
C PHE A 651 -3.26 8.08 25.02
N LEU A 652 -2.78 6.90 24.62
CA LEU A 652 -3.63 5.81 24.14
C LEU A 652 -4.50 5.23 25.27
N GLU A 653 -3.96 5.07 26.48
CA GLU A 653 -4.71 4.65 27.67
C GLU A 653 -5.80 5.66 28.05
N ALA A 654 -5.45 6.95 28.13
CA ALA A 654 -6.40 8.01 28.50
C ALA A 654 -7.58 8.17 27.54
N LYS A 655 -7.41 7.77 26.26
CA LYS A 655 -8.48 7.75 25.25
C LYS A 655 -9.26 6.43 25.21
N ALA A 656 -8.72 5.36 25.81
CA ALA A 656 -9.38 4.07 25.93
C ALA A 656 -10.30 4.00 27.16
N ALA A 657 -9.93 4.71 28.24
CA ALA A 657 -10.78 4.97 29.41
C ALA A 657 -11.91 5.98 29.09
#